data_AF-A0A5Q4DC43-F1
#
_entry.id   AF-A0A5Q4DC43-F1
#
_cell.length_a   1.000
_cell.length_b   1.000
_cell.length_c   1.000
_cell.angle_alpha   90.00
_cell.angle_beta   90.00
_cell.angle_gamma   90.00
#
_symmetry.space_group_name_H-M   'P 1'
#
loop_
_entity.id
_entity.type
_entity.pdbx_description
1 polymer ?
#
loop_
_entity_poly.entity_id
_entity_poly.type
_entity_poly.pdbx_seq_one_letter_code
_entity_poly.pdbx_strand_id
1 'polypeptide(L)'
;MSWGGWQAPGSTGPWDRVRGGRGSASVGTGTTARRERIGPRARIWRRGTDCTWVTTGFSRPGSGRTSSWGSRAGADGSISAWRPASASDGPSPGNGRGEGAAVPRRTRRGVAGFSANRAVAFLGWQRDVPCHGHSAKGQTAHWQAGRCGGSGRASIANAARGPRDWQRSECVFTSLPPSPSSISASGRSNPASGRPNPASGRSNPASERSNPASGRSNPASGRRDGETTGRAGGVPGGTAGLRGVPGESNLLPSPDPESSVPQSPRPARVARPARVARPLRSACPVRSARPATSARAALFVGLALLLPAVATGCSAAEQPDPGPFDLVIRGAQVLDGTGGAAFRADLGVTGDRIVRVATGGIVEGAGAREVDGRGLVVAPGFIDLHAHLDPLLRLPGAESHVRQGVTTALGGPDGTAPLPLAPYLDSAEVLGVGMNVAFLAGHNSIRREVTGLDDRAPTADELERMRSLVAQAMEDGAFGLSTGLRYIPGAFSDIDEVVALSEVAARSGGIYTSHLRDEGRGLMEGVGEALEIGRRAGIPVVLTHHKVVGYPMWGASERTLAMVDSARAAGTDVILDQYPYTATYTGITILIPEWAMGGGNSGFLARMDDPALADSILAGIRDNLVNDRGGNDLDRVQLARVTWDPSLEGGSLGDWADRDGLPRTMETGAELVVEAVRRGGVSAIYHALHEDDVERIMQHPMTAIASDGRLVVPGDGHPHPRWYGTFPRVLGEYVRERGVLSLPEAVRKMTSLPADRLGLADRGRIVEGSMADLVIFDPATVIDRSTFQDPHQYPDGILWVVVNGVVTVENGEYLDVRAGRVLRR
;
A
#
# COMPACT_ATOMS: atom_id res chain seq x y z
N MET A 1 -2.89 71.95 -26.21
CA MET A 1 -3.83 71.21 -25.33
C MET A 1 -3.02 70.54 -24.23
N SER A 2 -3.64 70.29 -23.07
CA SER A 2 -3.01 69.83 -21.82
C SER A 2 -3.24 68.34 -21.56
N TRP A 3 -2.56 67.61 -20.67
CA TRP A 3 -1.23 67.68 -19.98
C TRP A 3 -0.90 66.21 -19.59
N GLY A 4 0.28 65.79 -19.12
CA GLY A 4 1.50 66.51 -18.74
C GLY A 4 1.93 66.13 -17.31
N GLY A 5 2.84 65.16 -17.14
CA GLY A 5 3.35 64.80 -15.80
C GLY A 5 4.24 63.55 -15.74
N TRP A 6 5.42 63.68 -15.11
CA TRP A 6 6.40 62.62 -14.82
C TRP A 6 7.12 63.00 -13.50
N GLN A 7 8.04 62.14 -13.02
CA GLN A 7 9.06 62.41 -11.99
C GLN A 7 8.64 62.50 -10.50
N ALA A 8 9.63 62.18 -9.67
CA ALA A 8 9.74 62.52 -8.25
C ALA A 8 11.01 63.39 -8.04
N PRO A 9 11.06 64.22 -6.98
CA PRO A 9 12.32 64.80 -6.48
C PRO A 9 12.56 64.52 -4.98
N GLY A 10 13.75 64.89 -4.49
CA GLY A 10 14.16 64.78 -3.07
C GLY A 10 14.85 66.06 -2.54
N SER A 11 15.85 65.91 -1.66
CA SER A 11 16.55 66.96 -0.86
C SER A 11 15.73 67.48 0.35
N THR A 12 16.29 68.09 1.42
CA THR A 12 17.59 68.78 1.66
C THR A 12 18.24 68.47 3.03
N GLY A 13 19.48 68.96 3.26
CA GLY A 13 20.04 69.27 4.60
C GLY A 13 20.09 70.80 4.84
N PRO A 14 21.01 71.39 5.65
CA PRO A 14 22.08 70.84 6.50
C PRO A 14 22.14 71.48 7.93
N TRP A 15 23.22 71.26 8.73
CA TRP A 15 24.09 72.29 9.39
C TRP A 15 24.97 71.77 10.56
N ASP A 16 26.21 72.30 10.66
CA ASP A 16 27.15 72.47 11.81
C ASP A 16 27.46 71.31 12.83
N ARG A 17 28.72 70.83 12.95
CA ARG A 17 29.83 71.21 13.91
C ARG A 17 29.83 70.42 15.25
N VAL A 18 30.97 70.10 15.93
CA VAL A 18 32.41 70.14 15.59
C VAL A 18 33.23 69.14 16.46
N ARG A 19 34.40 68.72 15.95
CA ARG A 19 35.56 68.02 16.58
C ARG A 19 35.52 67.60 18.09
N GLY A 20 35.68 66.29 18.30
CA GLY A 20 36.92 65.70 18.88
C GLY A 20 37.08 65.56 20.42
N GLY A 21 37.86 64.55 20.83
CA GLY A 21 38.25 64.29 22.23
C GLY A 21 38.82 62.88 22.43
N ARG A 22 39.65 62.64 23.46
CA ARG A 22 40.21 61.33 23.82
C ARG A 22 40.08 61.06 25.33
N GLY A 23 39.93 59.77 25.67
CA GLY A 23 40.09 59.20 27.02
C GLY A 23 38.92 59.43 27.98
N SER A 24 38.87 58.82 29.17
CA SER A 24 39.47 57.56 29.70
C SER A 24 39.28 57.54 31.21
N ALA A 25 38.90 56.40 31.81
CA ALA A 25 38.88 56.13 33.26
C ALA A 25 37.84 56.96 34.10
N SER A 26 37.36 56.54 35.28
CA SER A 26 37.29 55.22 35.97
C SER A 26 36.55 55.32 37.33
N VAL A 27 36.12 54.17 37.92
CA VAL A 27 35.64 53.98 39.33
C VAL A 27 34.26 54.60 39.62
N GLY A 28 33.36 54.07 40.46
CA GLY A 28 33.26 52.87 41.32
C GLY A 28 31.80 52.73 41.84
N THR A 29 31.38 51.88 42.79
CA THR A 29 32.00 50.82 43.64
C THR A 29 30.87 50.03 44.37
N GLY A 30 31.12 48.80 44.86
CA GLY A 30 30.17 47.96 45.64
C GLY A 30 29.65 46.72 44.86
N THR A 31 29.92 45.43 45.12
CA THR A 31 30.29 44.61 46.30
C THR A 31 29.21 44.61 47.40
N THR A 32 28.67 43.50 47.93
CA THR A 32 29.13 42.08 48.11
C THR A 32 27.94 41.09 48.20
N ALA A 33 28.03 39.75 48.12
CA ALA A 33 29.03 38.78 47.61
C ALA A 33 28.54 37.31 47.73
N ARG A 34 29.06 36.40 46.86
CA ARG A 34 29.13 34.92 46.99
C ARG A 34 27.77 34.15 47.01
N ARG A 35 27.67 32.89 46.55
CA ARG A 35 28.61 31.82 46.11
C ARG A 35 27.85 30.86 45.14
N GLU A 36 28.36 29.83 44.45
CA GLU A 36 29.61 29.03 44.40
C GLU A 36 29.94 28.59 42.94
N ARG A 37 31.16 28.07 42.74
CA ARG A 37 31.60 27.03 41.77
C ARG A 37 31.01 26.93 40.34
N ILE A 38 31.86 27.27 39.37
CA ILE A 38 32.10 26.45 38.15
C ILE A 38 33.61 26.12 38.09
N GLY A 39 33.97 24.92 37.62
CA GLY A 39 35.35 24.41 37.50
C GLY A 39 35.61 23.73 36.14
N PRO A 40 36.88 23.57 35.71
CA PRO A 40 37.22 24.08 34.38
C PRO A 40 38.01 23.15 33.42
N ARG A 41 37.94 23.51 32.13
CA ARG A 41 38.95 23.35 31.06
C ARG A 41 39.43 21.94 30.65
N ALA A 42 39.34 21.72 29.34
CA ALA A 42 40.50 21.26 28.55
C ALA A 42 40.58 22.09 27.24
N ARG A 43 41.80 22.31 26.71
CA ARG A 43 42.05 22.82 25.36
C ARG A 43 43.25 22.11 24.74
N ILE A 44 43.08 21.71 23.48
CA ILE A 44 44.04 21.76 22.37
C ILE A 44 45.53 21.95 22.73
N TRP A 45 46.37 21.03 22.25
CA TRP A 45 47.70 21.39 21.72
C TRP A 45 47.97 20.65 20.38
N ARG A 46 48.86 21.21 19.55
CA ARG A 46 49.21 20.70 18.21
C ARG A 46 50.65 20.21 18.14
N ARG A 47 50.91 19.22 17.28
CA ARG A 47 52.04 19.07 16.30
C ARG A 47 51.99 17.62 15.77
N GLY A 48 52.36 17.30 14.52
CA GLY A 48 52.84 18.10 13.40
C GLY A 48 53.88 17.33 12.56
N THR A 49 54.01 17.65 11.26
CA THR A 49 54.88 17.03 10.20
C THR A 49 54.31 15.78 9.49
N ASP A 50 54.39 15.62 8.16
CA ASP A 50 54.72 16.62 7.11
C ASP A 50 54.15 16.29 5.71
N CYS A 51 54.34 17.20 4.75
CA CYS A 51 53.72 17.21 3.43
C CYS A 51 54.23 16.16 2.43
N THR A 52 53.38 15.80 1.45
CA THR A 52 53.76 15.91 0.03
C THR A 52 52.53 16.08 -0.86
N TRP A 53 52.60 16.98 -1.84
CA TRP A 53 51.65 17.11 -2.95
C TRP A 53 52.44 16.99 -4.26
N VAL A 54 51.88 16.30 -5.26
CA VAL A 54 52.42 16.24 -6.62
C VAL A 54 51.40 16.85 -7.57
N THR A 55 51.84 17.76 -8.44
CA THR A 55 50.97 18.54 -9.33
C THR A 55 51.32 18.30 -10.80
N THR A 56 50.35 17.76 -11.56
CA THR A 56 50.36 17.70 -13.03
C THR A 56 48.91 17.74 -13.54
N GLY A 57 48.49 18.56 -14.51
CA GLY A 57 49.23 19.63 -15.19
C GLY A 57 49.11 19.64 -16.72
N PHE A 58 47.89 19.72 -17.28
CA PHE A 58 47.63 20.08 -18.68
C PHE A 58 46.34 20.94 -18.70
N SER A 59 46.27 22.20 -19.15
CA SER A 59 46.78 22.91 -20.36
C SER A 59 45.73 23.01 -21.47
N ARG A 60 45.11 24.18 -21.59
CA ARG A 60 44.31 24.63 -22.75
C ARG A 60 45.22 24.94 -23.95
N PRO A 61 44.72 24.75 -25.18
CA PRO A 61 44.95 25.67 -26.30
C PRO A 61 43.66 26.42 -26.68
N GLY A 62 43.72 27.35 -27.65
CA GLY A 62 42.52 28.00 -28.19
C GLY A 62 42.78 28.97 -29.35
N SER A 63 41.68 29.48 -29.93
CA SER A 63 41.58 30.54 -30.97
C SER A 63 42.07 30.23 -32.40
N GLY A 64 41.31 30.71 -33.40
CA GLY A 64 41.60 30.60 -34.86
C GLY A 64 40.42 29.98 -35.65
N ARG A 65 39.38 30.73 -36.05
CA ARG A 65 39.23 31.71 -37.17
C ARG A 65 38.88 31.07 -38.54
N THR A 66 37.76 31.54 -39.13
CA THR A 66 37.43 31.61 -40.59
C THR A 66 37.31 30.28 -41.37
N SER A 67 36.54 30.12 -42.46
CA SER A 67 35.71 30.99 -43.36
C SER A 67 34.65 30.10 -44.07
N SER A 68 33.34 30.39 -44.03
CA SER A 68 32.52 31.22 -44.98
C SER A 68 32.17 30.58 -46.36
N TRP A 69 31.14 31.13 -47.04
CA TRP A 69 30.44 30.65 -48.26
C TRP A 69 29.47 29.45 -48.06
N GLY A 70 28.30 29.36 -48.73
CA GLY A 70 27.64 30.30 -49.67
C GLY A 70 26.20 29.83 -50.03
N SER A 71 25.32 30.75 -50.48
CA SER A 71 23.84 30.57 -50.47
C SER A 71 23.17 30.25 -51.82
N ARG A 72 22.04 29.50 -51.78
CA ARG A 72 20.83 29.47 -52.67
C ARG A 72 19.84 28.46 -52.03
N ALA A 73 18.56 28.72 -51.72
CA ALA A 73 17.41 29.19 -52.52
C ALA A 73 17.02 28.18 -53.64
N GLY A 74 15.84 27.53 -53.66
CA GLY A 74 14.69 27.47 -52.74
C GLY A 74 13.94 26.11 -52.90
N ALA A 75 12.65 25.91 -52.62
CA ALA A 75 11.56 26.75 -52.11
C ALA A 75 10.37 25.85 -51.61
N ASP A 76 9.27 26.47 -51.13
CA ASP A 76 7.88 25.98 -50.93
C ASP A 76 7.56 24.66 -50.20
N GLY A 77 6.62 24.71 -49.23
CA GLY A 77 6.08 23.50 -48.57
C GLY A 77 5.39 23.66 -47.19
N SER A 78 4.67 24.76 -46.92
CA SER A 78 4.07 25.00 -45.59
C SER A 78 2.65 24.44 -45.43
N ILE A 79 2.44 23.52 -44.48
CA ILE A 79 1.13 23.24 -43.86
C ILE A 79 1.30 23.21 -42.34
N SER A 80 0.37 23.82 -41.62
CA SER A 80 0.41 24.03 -40.17
C SER A 80 -0.79 23.42 -39.44
N ALA A 81 -0.65 23.36 -38.11
CA ALA A 81 -1.57 22.83 -37.10
C ALA A 81 -3.07 23.08 -37.32
N TRP A 82 -3.89 22.15 -36.79
CA TRP A 82 -5.33 22.30 -36.62
C TRP A 82 -5.76 22.10 -35.16
N ARG A 83 -6.71 22.92 -34.71
CA ARG A 83 -7.59 22.70 -33.55
C ARG A 83 -9.06 22.86 -34.00
N PRO A 84 -10.03 22.24 -33.32
CA PRO A 84 -11.39 22.08 -33.86
C PRO A 84 -12.35 23.20 -33.49
N ALA A 85 -13.43 23.34 -34.29
CA ALA A 85 -14.64 24.09 -33.94
C ALA A 85 -15.88 23.47 -34.62
N SER A 86 -17.05 23.75 -34.07
CA SER A 86 -18.37 23.21 -34.46
C SER A 86 -19.20 24.16 -35.34
N ALA A 87 -20.09 23.62 -36.19
CA ALA A 87 -21.33 24.30 -36.62
C ALA A 87 -22.36 23.29 -37.20
N SER A 88 -23.61 23.73 -37.38
CA SER A 88 -24.81 22.91 -37.60
C SER A 88 -25.47 23.07 -38.99
N ASP A 89 -26.52 22.26 -39.19
CA ASP A 89 -27.67 22.45 -40.11
C ASP A 89 -27.56 22.06 -41.61
N GLY A 90 -28.73 21.68 -42.17
CA GLY A 90 -28.94 21.17 -43.56
C GLY A 90 -29.58 22.23 -44.49
N PRO A 91 -30.40 21.86 -45.53
CA PRO A 91 -31.32 20.70 -45.58
C PRO A 91 -31.36 19.92 -46.93
N SER A 92 -32.22 18.89 -47.01
CA SER A 92 -32.59 18.14 -48.25
C SER A 92 -33.66 18.87 -49.09
N PRO A 93 -33.86 18.54 -50.39
CA PRO A 93 -34.82 17.45 -50.74
C PRO A 93 -34.53 16.69 -52.07
N GLY A 94 -35.25 15.57 -52.33
CA GLY A 94 -35.34 14.94 -53.66
C GLY A 94 -35.69 13.43 -53.67
N ASN A 95 -36.63 12.99 -54.52
CA ASN A 95 -37.11 11.60 -54.63
C ASN A 95 -36.92 11.02 -56.05
N GLY A 96 -36.72 9.70 -56.19
CA GLY A 96 -37.35 8.97 -57.31
C GLY A 96 -36.71 7.70 -57.90
N ARG A 97 -37.29 6.53 -57.58
CA ARG A 97 -37.40 5.27 -58.40
C ARG A 97 -36.09 4.50 -58.73
N GLY A 98 -36.07 3.17 -58.95
CA GLY A 98 -37.09 2.12 -58.82
C GLY A 98 -36.59 0.73 -59.30
N GLU A 99 -37.37 -0.34 -59.04
CA GLU A 99 -37.25 -1.74 -59.58
C GLU A 99 -36.05 -2.61 -59.10
N GLY A 100 -36.15 -3.95 -58.91
CA GLY A 100 -37.34 -4.83 -58.85
C GLY A 100 -37.05 -6.36 -58.70
N ALA A 101 -37.89 -7.08 -57.91
CA ALA A 101 -38.07 -8.56 -57.81
C ALA A 101 -36.87 -9.43 -57.30
N ALA A 102 -37.01 -10.68 -56.81
CA ALA A 102 -38.15 -11.60 -56.65
C ALA A 102 -38.03 -12.52 -55.39
N VAL A 103 -39.05 -13.36 -55.09
CA VAL A 103 -39.09 -14.36 -53.98
C VAL A 103 -39.62 -15.70 -54.51
N PRO A 104 -39.49 -16.84 -53.79
CA PRO A 104 -40.72 -17.47 -53.26
C PRO A 104 -40.61 -18.17 -51.87
N ARG A 105 -41.79 -18.40 -51.25
CA ARG A 105 -42.03 -19.19 -50.02
C ARG A 105 -43.08 -20.28 -50.28
N ARG A 106 -43.05 -21.43 -49.57
CA ARG A 106 -44.18 -22.38 -49.28
C ARG A 106 -43.68 -23.56 -48.40
N THR A 107 -44.43 -24.27 -47.52
CA THR A 107 -45.84 -24.17 -47.04
C THR A 107 -46.02 -24.78 -45.60
N ARG A 108 -47.24 -24.74 -45.04
CA ARG A 108 -47.67 -25.12 -43.66
C ARG A 108 -48.00 -26.61 -43.41
N ARG A 109 -47.91 -27.06 -42.14
CA ARG A 109 -48.82 -27.96 -41.34
C ARG A 109 -48.42 -27.88 -39.84
N GLY A 110 -49.23 -28.22 -38.82
CA GLY A 110 -50.70 -28.31 -38.76
C GLY A 110 -51.29 -29.21 -37.62
N VAL A 111 -52.23 -28.65 -36.82
CA VAL A 111 -53.33 -29.31 -36.04
C VAL A 111 -53.10 -29.85 -34.60
N ALA A 112 -54.04 -29.46 -33.69
CA ALA A 112 -54.45 -30.01 -32.36
C ALA A 112 -53.45 -30.08 -31.18
N GLY A 113 -53.87 -30.10 -29.90
CA GLY A 113 -55.20 -29.80 -29.30
C GLY A 113 -55.58 -30.65 -28.06
N PHE A 114 -56.21 -30.04 -27.03
CA PHE A 114 -56.70 -30.65 -25.76
C PHE A 114 -55.60 -31.20 -24.80
N SER A 115 -55.78 -31.35 -23.47
CA SER A 115 -56.86 -31.01 -22.49
C SER A 115 -56.25 -30.72 -21.08
N ALA A 116 -57.07 -30.52 -20.04
CA ALA A 116 -56.66 -30.02 -18.70
C ALA A 116 -57.01 -30.95 -17.53
N ASN A 117 -56.39 -30.71 -16.35
CA ASN A 117 -56.70 -31.26 -15.01
C ASN A 117 -56.54 -32.79 -14.86
N ARG A 118 -56.08 -33.35 -13.73
CA ARG A 118 -56.28 -33.00 -12.30
C ARG A 118 -55.23 -33.73 -11.44
N ALA A 119 -55.16 -33.43 -10.14
CA ALA A 119 -54.37 -34.20 -9.17
C ALA A 119 -55.16 -35.39 -8.57
N VAL A 120 -54.44 -36.42 -8.08
CA VAL A 120 -54.66 -37.17 -6.82
C VAL A 120 -53.55 -38.24 -6.67
N ALA A 121 -53.14 -38.56 -5.44
CA ALA A 121 -52.14 -39.60 -5.10
C ALA A 121 -52.81 -40.90 -4.60
N PHE A 122 -52.06 -41.99 -4.35
CA PHE A 122 -52.19 -42.82 -3.13
C PHE A 122 -51.10 -43.93 -3.00
N LEU A 123 -51.04 -44.56 -1.81
CA LEU A 123 -50.30 -45.79 -1.40
C LEU A 123 -48.76 -45.66 -1.28
N GLY A 124 -48.09 -45.98 -0.16
CA GLY A 124 -48.52 -46.15 1.24
C GLY A 124 -48.88 -47.57 1.70
N TRP A 125 -48.25 -48.06 2.79
CA TRP A 125 -48.69 -49.11 3.76
C TRP A 125 -47.79 -49.00 5.04
N GLN A 126 -48.32 -48.90 6.28
CA GLN A 126 -48.58 -49.96 7.31
C GLN A 126 -47.31 -50.56 7.98
N ARG A 127 -47.19 -50.93 9.28
CA ARG A 127 -48.04 -50.96 10.53
C ARG A 127 -47.12 -51.36 11.75
N ASP A 128 -47.40 -51.31 13.07
CA ASP A 128 -48.41 -50.71 13.99
C ASP A 128 -47.83 -50.62 15.47
N VAL A 129 -48.65 -50.48 16.53
CA VAL A 129 -48.34 -50.11 17.96
C VAL A 129 -49.21 -50.94 18.97
N PRO A 130 -49.01 -51.10 20.34
CA PRO A 130 -48.07 -50.55 21.37
C PRO A 130 -47.36 -51.60 22.32
N CYS A 131 -46.70 -51.17 23.43
CA CYS A 131 -46.80 -51.80 24.79
C CYS A 131 -46.18 -50.98 25.98
N HIS A 132 -46.37 -51.42 27.24
CA HIS A 132 -46.15 -50.66 28.51
C HIS A 132 -44.79 -50.87 29.25
N GLY A 133 -44.44 -49.98 30.22
CA GLY A 133 -43.31 -50.20 31.17
C GLY A 133 -43.10 -49.13 32.27
N HIS A 134 -43.59 -49.39 33.49
CA HIS A 134 -43.63 -48.55 34.71
C HIS A 134 -42.30 -48.18 35.47
N SER A 135 -42.37 -47.07 36.24
CA SER A 135 -41.95 -46.93 37.68
C SER A 135 -40.46 -46.76 38.07
N ALA A 136 -40.04 -46.02 39.14
CA ALA A 136 -40.61 -44.89 39.93
C ALA A 136 -39.58 -44.37 41.00
N LYS A 137 -39.98 -43.33 41.78
CA LYS A 137 -39.35 -42.77 43.02
C LYS A 137 -38.11 -41.87 42.80
N GLY A 138 -37.85 -40.78 43.53
CA GLY A 138 -38.61 -40.01 44.56
C GLY A 138 -38.24 -38.50 44.43
N GLN A 139 -39.02 -37.51 44.88
CA GLN A 139 -39.29 -37.12 46.28
C GLN A 139 -38.00 -36.87 47.12
N THR A 140 -37.78 -35.73 47.79
CA THR A 140 -38.60 -34.51 48.01
C THR A 140 -37.75 -33.37 48.64
N ALA A 141 -38.27 -32.13 48.59
CA ALA A 141 -38.10 -31.06 49.62
C ALA A 141 -36.72 -30.40 49.85
N HIS A 142 -36.59 -29.18 50.40
CA HIS A 142 -37.40 -27.93 50.32
C HIS A 142 -36.64 -26.80 51.09
N TRP A 143 -36.96 -25.51 50.85
CA TRP A 143 -36.74 -24.37 51.79
C TRP A 143 -35.26 -23.99 52.14
N GLN A 144 -34.88 -22.78 52.57
CA GLN A 144 -35.49 -21.44 52.62
C GLN A 144 -34.40 -20.34 52.47
N ALA A 145 -34.79 -19.06 52.37
CA ALA A 145 -33.90 -17.92 52.11
C ALA A 145 -33.22 -17.30 53.35
N GLY A 146 -32.15 -16.53 53.11
CA GLY A 146 -31.51 -15.62 54.08
C GLY A 146 -30.98 -14.36 53.39
N ARG A 147 -30.96 -13.21 54.10
CA ARG A 147 -30.52 -11.89 53.59
C ARG A 147 -29.46 -11.27 54.52
N CYS A 148 -28.90 -10.15 54.06
CA CYS A 148 -27.93 -9.27 54.75
C CYS A 148 -26.49 -9.83 54.81
N GLY A 149 -25.43 -9.01 54.78
CA GLY A 149 -25.36 -7.54 54.60
C GLY A 149 -24.40 -6.90 55.60
N GLY A 150 -23.36 -6.23 55.14
CA GLY A 150 -22.36 -5.58 55.99
C GLY A 150 -21.27 -4.85 55.19
N SER A 151 -20.75 -3.76 55.75
CA SER A 151 -19.76 -2.87 55.12
C SER A 151 -18.39 -2.96 55.82
N GLY A 152 -17.32 -2.59 55.10
CA GLY A 152 -15.98 -2.45 55.67
C GLY A 152 -15.08 -1.53 54.85
N ARG A 153 -14.52 -0.49 55.48
CA ARG A 153 -13.46 0.36 54.93
C ARG A 153 -12.13 0.00 55.59
N ALA A 154 -11.04 0.05 54.84
CA ALA A 154 -9.70 0.38 55.36
C ALA A 154 -8.81 0.94 54.24
N SER A 155 -7.87 1.80 54.58
CA SER A 155 -6.78 2.26 53.71
C SER A 155 -5.48 2.28 54.51
N ILE A 156 -4.34 2.16 53.81
CA ILE A 156 -2.98 2.44 54.31
C ILE A 156 -2.09 2.76 53.09
N ALA A 157 -1.03 3.53 53.27
CA ALA A 157 -0.20 4.08 52.20
C ALA A 157 1.30 3.95 52.48
N ASN A 158 2.10 4.23 51.45
CA ASN A 158 3.54 4.55 51.45
C ASN A 158 4.55 3.49 51.94
N ALA A 159 5.43 3.09 51.01
CA ALA A 159 6.88 3.02 51.25
C ALA A 159 7.64 3.24 49.93
N ALA A 160 8.73 4.01 49.97
CA ALA A 160 9.60 4.26 48.81
C ALA A 160 11.01 3.71 49.06
N ARG A 161 11.75 3.38 47.98
CA ARG A 161 13.22 3.25 47.98
C ARG A 161 13.79 3.28 46.55
N GLY A 162 14.98 3.86 46.41
CA GLY A 162 15.70 4.02 45.15
C GLY A 162 16.68 2.87 44.81
N PRO A 163 17.54 3.06 43.80
CA PRO A 163 18.24 2.00 43.07
C PRO A 163 19.53 1.49 43.74
N ARG A 164 20.15 0.49 43.11
CA ARG A 164 21.53 0.04 43.38
C ARG A 164 22.28 -0.26 42.07
N ASP A 165 23.35 0.48 41.81
CA ASP A 165 24.52 -0.05 41.11
C ASP A 165 25.27 -1.03 42.02
N TRP A 166 25.98 -2.01 41.45
CA TRP A 166 27.23 -2.55 42.01
C TRP A 166 28.14 -3.12 40.90
N GLN A 167 29.45 -3.03 41.11
CA GLN A 167 30.48 -3.36 40.11
C GLN A 167 31.11 -4.75 40.32
N ARG A 168 31.70 -5.27 39.22
CA ARG A 168 32.90 -6.13 39.11
C ARG A 168 33.09 -7.31 40.08
N SER A 169 33.41 -8.46 39.47
CA SER A 169 34.57 -9.25 39.90
C SER A 169 35.31 -9.81 38.67
N GLU A 170 36.60 -10.02 38.81
CA GLU A 170 37.51 -10.45 37.73
C GLU A 170 37.96 -11.90 37.96
N CYS A 171 38.27 -12.62 36.89
CA CYS A 171 39.04 -13.87 36.95
C CYS A 171 40.09 -13.88 35.83
N VAL A 172 41.34 -14.13 36.20
CA VAL A 172 42.49 -14.19 35.29
C VAL A 172 43.01 -15.62 35.25
N PHE A 173 43.31 -16.13 34.05
CA PHE A 173 44.35 -17.14 33.89
C PHE A 173 45.11 -16.95 32.57
N THR A 174 46.41 -17.22 32.58
CA THR A 174 47.34 -16.97 31.47
C THR A 174 48.08 -18.24 31.07
N SER A 175 48.30 -18.42 29.76
CA SER A 175 49.39 -19.23 29.20
C SER A 175 49.65 -18.84 27.74
N LEU A 176 50.84 -19.15 27.25
CA LEU A 176 51.46 -18.54 26.06
C LEU A 176 51.40 -19.44 24.79
N PRO A 177 51.61 -18.87 23.58
CA PRO A 177 51.48 -19.59 22.31
C PRO A 177 52.78 -20.27 21.85
N PRO A 178 52.71 -21.20 20.88
CA PRO A 178 53.87 -21.73 20.16
C PRO A 178 54.10 -21.06 18.79
N SER A 179 55.36 -20.84 18.45
CA SER A 179 55.89 -20.62 17.09
C SER A 179 57.41 -20.86 17.12
N PRO A 180 58.12 -20.91 15.98
CA PRO A 180 57.79 -21.53 14.70
C PRO A 180 58.72 -22.72 14.41
N SER A 181 58.56 -23.41 13.28
CA SER A 181 59.61 -24.31 12.76
C SER A 181 59.61 -24.42 11.23
N SER A 182 60.81 -24.45 10.66
CA SER A 182 61.11 -24.53 9.23
C SER A 182 62.09 -25.66 8.96
N ILE A 183 62.04 -26.33 7.80
CA ILE A 183 63.15 -27.19 7.34
C ILE A 183 63.15 -27.40 5.81
N SER A 184 64.37 -27.48 5.25
CA SER A 184 64.80 -27.94 3.91
C SER A 184 64.09 -27.44 2.64
N ALA A 185 64.87 -26.78 1.78
CA ALA A 185 64.51 -26.43 0.40
C ALA A 185 65.03 -27.44 -0.63
N SER A 186 64.33 -27.60 -1.75
CA SER A 186 64.87 -27.73 -3.13
C SER A 186 63.71 -27.79 -4.14
N GLY A 187 63.80 -27.25 -5.37
CA GLY A 187 64.91 -26.56 -6.03
C GLY A 187 64.46 -25.61 -7.15
N ARG A 188 65.33 -25.39 -8.16
CA ARG A 188 65.18 -24.46 -9.30
C ARG A 188 64.12 -25.01 -10.30
N SER A 189 63.52 -24.28 -11.25
CA SER A 189 63.94 -23.05 -11.96
C SER A 189 62.78 -22.31 -12.67
N ASN A 190 63.00 -21.05 -13.03
CA ASN A 190 62.25 -20.20 -13.97
C ASN A 190 63.27 -19.70 -15.05
N PRO A 191 62.95 -19.06 -16.21
CA PRO A 191 61.69 -18.91 -16.98
C PRO A 191 61.81 -19.25 -18.49
N ALA A 192 60.69 -19.25 -19.24
CA ALA A 192 60.57 -18.91 -20.68
C ALA A 192 59.06 -18.86 -21.05
N SER A 193 58.42 -17.84 -21.65
CA SER A 193 58.69 -16.97 -22.81
C SER A 193 58.50 -17.66 -24.18
N GLY A 194 57.35 -17.44 -24.84
CA GLY A 194 57.08 -17.99 -26.18
C GLY A 194 55.71 -17.67 -26.80
N ARG A 195 55.57 -16.49 -27.43
CA ARG A 195 54.64 -16.26 -28.56
C ARG A 195 55.50 -15.87 -29.78
N PRO A 196 55.15 -16.34 -30.99
CA PRO A 196 54.66 -15.37 -31.98
C PRO A 196 53.43 -15.84 -32.78
N ASN A 197 53.03 -15.00 -33.74
CA ASN A 197 51.82 -15.02 -34.58
C ASN A 197 52.18 -15.47 -36.03
N PRO A 198 51.39 -15.24 -37.10
CA PRO A 198 50.01 -15.66 -37.43
C PRO A 198 49.88 -16.40 -38.80
N ALA A 199 48.71 -17.00 -39.08
CA ALA A 199 48.16 -17.22 -40.43
C ALA A 199 46.62 -17.39 -40.31
N SER A 200 45.72 -16.61 -40.90
CA SER A 200 45.48 -16.18 -42.30
C SER A 200 44.82 -17.26 -43.18
N GLY A 201 43.48 -17.25 -43.25
CA GLY A 201 42.68 -18.03 -44.19
C GLY A 201 41.33 -17.35 -44.47
N ARG A 202 41.05 -17.00 -45.72
CA ARG A 202 39.78 -16.39 -46.17
C ARG A 202 39.02 -17.39 -47.06
N SER A 203 37.74 -17.63 -46.78
CA SER A 203 36.78 -18.08 -47.80
C SER A 203 35.33 -17.85 -47.36
N ASN A 204 34.68 -16.88 -48.01
CA ASN A 204 33.23 -16.74 -48.20
C ASN A 204 33.07 -16.58 -49.74
N PRO A 205 31.93 -16.88 -50.42
CA PRO A 205 30.62 -16.32 -50.10
C PRO A 205 29.42 -17.27 -50.41
N ALA A 206 28.25 -16.65 -50.63
CA ALA A 206 26.92 -17.18 -50.97
C ALA A 206 26.08 -17.58 -49.75
N SER A 207 25.06 -16.84 -49.27
CA SER A 207 23.99 -16.02 -49.87
C SER A 207 22.73 -16.79 -50.26
N GLU A 208 21.66 -16.65 -49.46
CA GLU A 208 20.29 -16.60 -49.99
C GLU A 208 19.32 -15.90 -49.00
N ARG A 209 18.08 -15.70 -49.45
CA ARG A 209 16.94 -15.12 -48.69
C ARG A 209 16.07 -16.31 -48.19
N SER A 210 15.05 -16.19 -47.34
CA SER A 210 14.14 -15.08 -47.04
C SER A 210 13.37 -15.30 -45.72
N ASN A 211 12.59 -14.30 -45.31
CA ASN A 211 11.48 -14.42 -44.34
C ASN A 211 10.42 -15.44 -44.86
N PRO A 212 9.61 -16.08 -43.99
CA PRO A 212 8.26 -15.54 -43.77
C PRO A 212 7.69 -15.71 -42.34
N ALA A 213 6.55 -15.09 -42.09
CA ALA A 213 5.82 -15.12 -40.81
C ALA A 213 4.55 -15.99 -40.86
N SER A 214 4.02 -16.32 -39.66
CA SER A 214 2.63 -16.68 -39.33
C SER A 214 1.97 -17.91 -39.99
N GLY A 215 1.42 -18.83 -39.19
CA GLY A 215 0.52 -19.87 -39.70
C GLY A 215 0.10 -20.94 -38.68
N ARG A 216 -1.20 -20.97 -38.36
CA ARG A 216 -1.92 -22.06 -37.65
C ARG A 216 -1.67 -23.43 -38.35
N SER A 217 -1.80 -24.60 -37.74
CA SER A 217 -2.92 -25.04 -36.88
C SER A 217 -2.68 -26.39 -36.15
N ASN A 218 -3.51 -26.65 -35.14
CA ASN A 218 -3.71 -27.96 -34.49
C ASN A 218 -4.27 -29.02 -35.48
N PRO A 219 -4.02 -30.33 -35.26
CA PRO A 219 -5.12 -31.30 -35.33
C PRO A 219 -5.12 -32.31 -34.17
N ALA A 220 -6.32 -32.78 -33.81
CA ALA A 220 -6.54 -33.78 -32.75
C ALA A 220 -7.23 -35.05 -33.27
N SER A 221 -7.20 -36.10 -32.43
CA SER A 221 -7.98 -37.34 -32.48
C SER A 221 -7.54 -38.45 -33.45
N GLY A 222 -7.56 -39.69 -32.94
CA GLY A 222 -7.22 -40.92 -33.66
C GLY A 222 -7.13 -42.14 -32.72
N ARG A 223 -8.27 -42.70 -32.30
CA ARG A 223 -8.33 -43.97 -31.54
C ARG A 223 -8.37 -45.18 -32.47
N ARG A 224 -7.69 -46.28 -32.09
CA ARG A 224 -8.17 -47.68 -32.24
C ARG A 224 -7.24 -48.68 -31.52
N ASP A 225 -7.75 -49.23 -30.42
CA ASP A 225 -7.80 -50.65 -30.02
C ASP A 225 -6.76 -51.66 -30.58
N GLY A 226 -6.13 -52.43 -29.67
CA GLY A 226 -5.33 -53.63 -29.94
C GLY A 226 -4.90 -54.31 -28.63
N GLU A 227 -5.07 -55.64 -28.52
CA GLU A 227 -5.04 -56.38 -27.23
C GLU A 227 -4.14 -57.65 -27.32
N THR A 228 -3.76 -58.22 -26.15
CA THR A 228 -3.10 -59.55 -25.94
C THR A 228 -1.61 -59.67 -26.37
N THR A 229 -0.74 -60.53 -25.81
CA THR A 229 -0.67 -61.34 -24.55
C THR A 229 0.80 -61.74 -24.28
N GLY A 230 1.18 -62.07 -23.04
CA GLY A 230 2.51 -62.65 -22.70
C GLY A 230 2.72 -62.90 -21.20
N ARG A 231 3.48 -63.94 -20.78
CA ARG A 231 3.48 -64.42 -19.38
C ARG A 231 4.76 -65.19 -18.94
N ALA A 232 5.08 -65.08 -17.63
CA ALA A 232 5.77 -66.04 -16.74
C ALA A 232 7.32 -65.99 -16.55
N GLY A 233 7.74 -66.22 -15.29
CA GLY A 233 9.11 -66.63 -14.87
C GLY A 233 9.91 -65.59 -14.03
N GLY A 234 10.45 -65.89 -12.83
CA GLY A 234 10.18 -67.04 -11.95
C GLY A 234 11.19 -67.51 -10.88
N VAL A 235 11.82 -66.62 -10.05
CA VAL A 235 12.60 -66.96 -8.80
C VAL A 235 13.83 -67.92 -8.98
N PRO A 236 14.71 -68.24 -7.96
CA PRO A 236 14.84 -67.80 -6.56
C PRO A 236 16.26 -67.38 -6.03
N GLY A 237 16.29 -66.75 -4.83
CA GLY A 237 17.10 -67.24 -3.69
C GLY A 237 18.56 -66.76 -3.45
N GLY A 238 18.76 -65.62 -2.74
CA GLY A 238 20.09 -65.04 -2.44
C GLY A 238 20.89 -65.60 -1.23
N THR A 239 21.89 -64.85 -0.74
CA THR A 239 22.35 -64.82 0.68
C THR A 239 23.43 -63.75 1.02
N ALA A 240 23.35 -63.21 2.25
CA ALA A 240 24.42 -62.76 3.18
C ALA A 240 25.42 -61.59 2.88
N GLY A 241 25.24 -60.48 3.64
CA GLY A 241 26.31 -59.66 4.25
C GLY A 241 26.84 -58.41 3.49
N LEU A 242 27.37 -57.37 4.15
CA LEU A 242 27.47 -57.03 5.59
C LEU A 242 27.85 -55.54 5.83
N ARG A 243 27.39 -54.95 6.95
CA ARG A 243 27.84 -53.68 7.62
C ARG A 243 27.46 -52.30 7.02
N GLY A 244 26.97 -51.43 7.91
CA GLY A 244 26.71 -49.98 7.73
C GLY A 244 25.76 -49.50 8.84
N VAL A 245 26.00 -48.35 9.49
CA VAL A 245 25.21 -47.85 10.65
C VAL A 245 24.87 -46.35 10.47
N PRO A 246 24.04 -45.69 11.32
CA PRO A 246 22.88 -44.95 10.84
C PRO A 246 23.10 -43.44 10.68
N GLY A 247 22.21 -42.79 9.93
CA GLY A 247 22.00 -41.34 9.97
C GLY A 247 20.70 -41.02 10.71
N GLU A 248 20.75 -40.12 11.70
CA GLU A 248 19.59 -39.67 12.45
C GLU A 248 18.86 -38.54 11.72
N SER A 249 17.55 -38.71 11.47
CA SER A 249 16.71 -37.72 10.80
C SER A 249 16.00 -36.80 11.79
N ASN A 250 16.62 -35.67 12.15
CA ASN A 250 15.97 -34.63 12.94
C ASN A 250 14.95 -33.84 12.11
N LEU A 251 13.73 -34.37 12.04
CA LEU A 251 12.53 -33.66 11.59
C LEU A 251 11.81 -33.07 12.81
N LEU A 252 11.52 -31.76 12.78
CA LEU A 252 10.57 -31.10 13.69
C LEU A 252 9.63 -30.18 12.89
N PRO A 253 8.38 -29.95 13.35
CA PRO A 253 7.25 -30.05 12.43
C PRO A 253 6.40 -28.78 12.29
N SER A 254 5.60 -28.76 11.20
CA SER A 254 4.42 -27.90 11.08
C SER A 254 3.34 -28.31 12.10
N PRO A 255 2.57 -27.36 12.67
CA PRO A 255 1.48 -27.66 13.60
C PRO A 255 0.13 -27.85 12.87
N ASP A 256 -0.39 -29.08 12.87
CA ASP A 256 -1.81 -29.36 12.60
C ASP A 256 -2.59 -29.52 13.92
N PRO A 257 -3.87 -29.11 14.02
CA PRO A 257 -4.69 -29.23 15.22
C PRO A 257 -5.59 -30.49 15.22
N GLU A 258 -5.74 -31.17 16.37
CA GLU A 258 -7.06 -31.36 17.00
C GLU A 258 -7.05 -32.12 18.35
N SER A 259 -7.96 -31.70 19.24
CA SER A 259 -8.63 -32.47 20.33
C SER A 259 -7.84 -32.98 21.56
N SER A 260 -8.33 -32.63 22.77
CA SER A 260 -8.87 -33.60 23.78
C SER A 260 -8.92 -33.09 25.25
N VAL A 261 -9.79 -32.11 25.58
CA VAL A 261 -10.19 -31.81 26.98
C VAL A 261 -11.67 -31.37 27.06
N PRO A 262 -12.33 -31.23 28.24
CA PRO A 262 -13.58 -31.97 28.50
C PRO A 262 -14.87 -31.14 28.36
N GLN A 263 -16.01 -31.84 28.38
CA GLN A 263 -17.34 -31.23 28.30
C GLN A 263 -17.76 -30.53 29.61
N SER A 264 -18.31 -29.32 29.48
CA SER A 264 -19.02 -28.58 30.53
C SER A 264 -20.38 -28.07 30.03
N PRO A 265 -21.35 -27.70 30.90
CA PRO A 265 -22.77 -27.80 30.56
C PRO A 265 -23.36 -26.67 29.70
N ARG A 266 -24.45 -27.00 28.98
CA ARG A 266 -25.18 -26.10 28.08
C ARG A 266 -25.89 -24.95 28.83
N PRO A 267 -25.80 -23.68 28.37
CA PRO A 267 -26.70 -22.61 28.81
C PRO A 267 -28.12 -22.77 28.24
N ALA A 268 -29.11 -22.16 28.88
CA ALA A 268 -30.52 -22.26 28.52
C ALA A 268 -30.92 -21.35 27.34
N ARG A 269 -32.00 -21.71 26.63
CA ARG A 269 -32.59 -20.88 25.56
C ARG A 269 -33.20 -19.59 26.14
N VAL A 270 -32.77 -18.45 25.63
CA VAL A 270 -33.50 -17.17 25.74
C VAL A 270 -34.39 -16.99 24.51
N ALA A 271 -35.62 -16.50 24.71
CA ALA A 271 -36.60 -16.32 23.63
C ALA A 271 -36.37 -15.00 22.85
N ARG A 272 -36.57 -15.03 21.53
CA ARG A 272 -36.55 -13.82 20.67
C ARG A 272 -37.94 -13.18 20.64
N PRO A 273 -38.09 -11.85 20.80
CA PRO A 273 -39.36 -11.16 20.58
C PRO A 273 -39.75 -11.16 19.09
N ALA A 274 -41.05 -11.05 18.81
CA ALA A 274 -41.61 -11.17 17.46
C ALA A 274 -41.38 -9.92 16.59
N ARG A 275 -41.16 -10.12 15.28
CA ARG A 275 -41.18 -9.03 14.28
C ARG A 275 -42.63 -8.66 13.94
N VAL A 276 -42.93 -7.37 13.96
CA VAL A 276 -44.19 -6.81 13.46
C VAL A 276 -44.13 -6.70 11.93
N ALA A 277 -45.18 -7.15 11.24
CA ALA A 277 -45.28 -7.09 9.78
C ALA A 277 -45.89 -5.75 9.29
N ARG A 278 -45.48 -5.30 8.10
CA ARG A 278 -46.21 -4.30 7.29
C ARG A 278 -46.44 -4.85 5.88
N PRO A 279 -47.57 -4.52 5.21
CA PRO A 279 -48.09 -5.32 4.09
C PRO A 279 -47.54 -4.96 2.72
N LEU A 280 -47.59 -5.94 1.81
CA LEU A 280 -47.28 -5.85 0.39
C LEU A 280 -48.30 -5.00 -0.41
N ARG A 281 -47.85 -4.33 -1.48
CA ARG A 281 -48.71 -3.92 -2.61
C ARG A 281 -48.00 -4.07 -3.97
N SER A 282 -48.43 -5.08 -4.72
CA SER A 282 -48.63 -5.13 -6.19
C SER A 282 -47.62 -4.44 -7.15
N ALA A 283 -47.02 -5.24 -8.05
CA ALA A 283 -46.55 -4.79 -9.37
C ALA A 283 -47.75 -4.33 -10.24
N CYS A 284 -47.62 -3.50 -11.28
CA CYS A 284 -46.98 -3.71 -12.60
C CYS A 284 -47.29 -2.46 -13.48
N PRO A 285 -46.87 -2.35 -14.77
CA PRO A 285 -45.69 -2.87 -15.48
C PRO A 285 -44.95 -1.76 -16.29
N VAL A 286 -43.93 -2.15 -17.08
CA VAL A 286 -43.24 -1.28 -18.05
C VAL A 286 -44.13 -0.89 -19.25
N ARG A 287 -44.07 0.38 -19.69
CA ARG A 287 -44.26 0.72 -21.11
C ARG A 287 -43.60 2.05 -21.53
N SER A 288 -43.10 2.07 -22.76
CA SER A 288 -42.43 3.20 -23.42
C SER A 288 -43.39 4.08 -24.23
N ALA A 289 -43.21 5.39 -24.21
CA ALA A 289 -43.39 6.28 -25.37
C ALA A 289 -42.80 7.68 -25.13
N ARG A 290 -42.07 8.23 -26.10
CA ARG A 290 -42.02 9.68 -26.34
C ARG A 290 -43.17 10.03 -27.29
N PRO A 291 -43.69 11.26 -27.24
CA PRO A 291 -43.55 12.09 -28.43
C PRO A 291 -42.81 13.41 -28.11
N ALA A 292 -42.53 14.19 -29.16
CA ALA A 292 -41.77 15.44 -29.09
C ALA A 292 -42.61 16.63 -29.60
N THR A 293 -42.00 17.83 -29.57
CA THR A 293 -42.56 19.13 -29.99
C THR A 293 -43.63 19.70 -29.04
N SER A 294 -43.85 21.02 -28.96
CA SER A 294 -43.31 22.12 -29.78
C SER A 294 -42.90 23.33 -28.93
N ALA A 295 -42.03 24.19 -29.46
CA ALA A 295 -41.60 25.40 -28.79
C ALA A 295 -42.61 26.55 -28.97
N ARG A 296 -42.75 27.40 -27.95
CA ARG A 296 -43.30 28.76 -28.10
C ARG A 296 -42.66 29.70 -27.09
N ALA A 297 -41.94 30.70 -27.58
CA ALA A 297 -41.47 31.81 -26.77
C ALA A 297 -42.61 32.81 -26.54
N ALA A 298 -42.69 33.37 -25.34
CA ALA A 298 -43.53 34.53 -25.03
C ALA A 298 -42.77 35.43 -24.05
N LEU A 299 -42.51 36.65 -24.48
CA LEU A 299 -41.88 37.69 -23.68
C LEU A 299 -42.91 38.23 -22.66
N PHE A 300 -42.56 38.34 -21.38
CA PHE A 300 -43.32 39.15 -20.43
C PHE A 300 -42.38 40.06 -19.64
N VAL A 301 -42.67 41.36 -19.71
CA VAL A 301 -41.91 42.42 -19.03
C VAL A 301 -42.69 42.87 -17.81
N GLY A 302 -42.01 42.88 -16.66
CA GLY A 302 -42.28 43.79 -15.55
C GLY A 302 -43.53 43.53 -14.69
N LEU A 303 -43.29 43.19 -13.42
CA LEU A 303 -43.80 44.03 -12.34
C LEU A 303 -42.79 44.05 -11.19
N ALA A 304 -42.35 45.24 -10.79
CA ALA A 304 -41.54 45.40 -9.59
C ALA A 304 -42.46 45.49 -8.36
N LEU A 305 -42.19 44.70 -7.33
CA LEU A 305 -42.84 44.81 -6.03
C LEU A 305 -41.78 45.06 -4.94
N LEU A 306 -41.85 46.25 -4.37
CA LEU A 306 -41.03 46.68 -3.24
C LEU A 306 -41.47 45.92 -1.98
N LEU A 307 -40.64 45.00 -1.50
CA LEU A 307 -40.70 44.51 -0.12
C LEU A 307 -39.75 45.34 0.75
N PRO A 308 -40.21 45.90 1.88
CA PRO A 308 -39.35 46.68 2.75
C PRO A 308 -38.33 45.77 3.43
N ALA A 309 -37.06 46.18 3.40
CA ALA A 309 -35.98 45.48 4.10
C ALA A 309 -36.13 45.66 5.62
N VAL A 310 -36.88 44.77 6.27
CA VAL A 310 -36.87 44.63 7.73
C VAL A 310 -35.51 44.05 8.11
N ALA A 311 -34.58 44.93 8.49
CA ALA A 311 -33.29 44.54 9.03
C ALA A 311 -33.44 43.97 10.45
N THR A 312 -34.02 42.77 10.56
CA THR A 312 -33.86 41.94 11.75
C THR A 312 -32.38 41.64 11.89
N GLY A 313 -31.71 42.34 12.80
CA GLY A 313 -30.34 42.03 13.19
C GLY A 313 -30.29 40.63 13.79
N CYS A 314 -29.96 39.64 12.96
CA CYS A 314 -29.59 38.31 13.40
C CYS A 314 -28.23 38.40 14.11
N SER A 315 -28.25 38.93 15.34
CA SER A 315 -27.26 38.59 16.34
C SER A 315 -27.30 37.07 16.43
N ALA A 316 -26.26 36.40 15.94
CA ALA A 316 -26.16 34.96 16.01
C ALA A 316 -26.22 34.60 17.49
N ALA A 317 -27.32 33.97 17.92
CA ALA A 317 -27.51 33.56 19.30
C ALA A 317 -26.50 32.45 19.57
N GLU A 318 -25.39 32.85 20.18
CA GLU A 318 -24.23 32.02 20.51
C GLU A 318 -24.75 30.76 21.20
N GLN A 319 -24.71 29.63 20.48
CA GLN A 319 -25.25 28.38 20.98
C GLN A 319 -24.46 28.04 22.25
N PRO A 320 -25.13 27.83 23.39
CA PRO A 320 -24.43 27.60 24.65
C PRO A 320 -23.55 26.36 24.48
N ASP A 321 -22.27 26.48 24.88
CA ASP A 321 -21.32 25.36 24.73
C ASP A 321 -21.90 24.10 25.41
N PRO A 322 -21.86 22.93 24.75
CA PRO A 322 -22.69 21.77 25.06
C PRO A 322 -22.35 21.01 26.37
N GLY A 323 -21.68 21.66 27.31
CA GLY A 323 -21.16 21.08 28.55
C GLY A 323 -19.63 20.91 28.52
N PRO A 324 -19.05 20.31 29.57
CA PRO A 324 -17.62 20.05 29.61
C PRO A 324 -17.20 19.05 28.54
N PHE A 325 -16.09 19.35 27.86
CA PHE A 325 -15.49 18.50 26.84
C PHE A 325 -14.50 17.53 27.48
N ASP A 326 -14.31 16.35 26.90
CA ASP A 326 -13.25 15.43 27.32
C ASP A 326 -11.86 15.94 26.87
N LEU A 327 -11.81 16.58 25.70
CA LEU A 327 -10.62 17.24 25.14
C LEU A 327 -11.00 18.56 24.45
N VAL A 328 -10.25 19.63 24.73
CA VAL A 328 -10.27 20.88 23.96
C VAL A 328 -8.90 21.13 23.31
N ILE A 329 -8.90 21.45 22.02
CA ILE A 329 -7.69 21.85 21.27
C ILE A 329 -7.83 23.33 20.95
N ARG A 330 -6.91 24.18 21.43
CA ARG A 330 -7.09 25.64 21.47
C ARG A 330 -6.32 26.38 20.37
N GLY A 331 -7.02 27.21 19.63
CA GLY A 331 -6.46 28.26 18.78
C GLY A 331 -5.56 27.78 17.64
N ALA A 332 -5.74 26.53 17.20
CA ALA A 332 -4.96 25.86 16.15
C ALA A 332 -5.32 26.37 14.74
N GLN A 333 -4.44 26.10 13.78
CA GLN A 333 -4.79 26.19 12.36
C GLN A 333 -5.48 24.89 11.93
N VAL A 334 -6.79 24.96 11.68
CA VAL A 334 -7.59 23.84 11.22
C VAL A 334 -7.42 23.67 9.72
N LEU A 335 -7.00 22.47 9.29
CA LEU A 335 -7.16 21.98 7.93
C LEU A 335 -8.21 20.87 7.96
N ASP A 336 -9.44 21.21 7.58
CA ASP A 336 -10.64 20.39 7.79
C ASP A 336 -10.74 19.11 6.93
N GLY A 337 -9.70 18.77 6.17
CA GLY A 337 -9.67 17.65 5.23
C GLY A 337 -10.24 17.95 3.84
N THR A 338 -10.92 19.07 3.62
CA THR A 338 -11.61 19.36 2.33
C THR A 338 -10.67 19.77 1.20
N GLY A 339 -9.43 20.18 1.51
CA GLY A 339 -8.53 20.88 0.59
C GLY A 339 -8.73 22.41 0.58
N GLY A 340 -9.67 22.93 1.38
CA GLY A 340 -9.89 24.36 1.58
C GLY A 340 -8.77 25.08 2.34
N ALA A 341 -8.82 26.40 2.37
CA ALA A 341 -7.85 27.21 3.11
C ALA A 341 -7.95 26.98 4.63
N ALA A 342 -6.80 27.01 5.32
CA ALA A 342 -6.75 26.89 6.77
C ALA A 342 -7.49 28.05 7.46
N PHE A 343 -8.17 27.75 8.57
CA PHE A 343 -8.80 28.73 9.44
C PHE A 343 -8.43 28.49 10.90
N ARG A 344 -8.59 29.51 11.76
CA ARG A 344 -8.29 29.38 13.19
C ARG A 344 -9.56 29.07 14.00
N ALA A 345 -9.52 28.04 14.83
CA ALA A 345 -10.61 27.68 15.74
C ALA A 345 -10.11 26.93 16.99
N ASP A 346 -10.99 26.81 17.97
CA ASP A 346 -10.92 25.81 19.04
C ASP A 346 -11.79 24.59 18.63
N LEU A 347 -11.33 23.38 18.94
CA LEU A 347 -12.11 22.14 18.78
C LEU A 347 -12.48 21.59 20.15
N GLY A 348 -13.74 21.19 20.32
CA GLY A 348 -14.23 20.46 21.49
C GLY A 348 -14.64 19.03 21.13
N VAL A 349 -14.14 18.06 21.88
CA VAL A 349 -14.36 16.62 21.71
C VAL A 349 -15.03 16.05 22.96
N THR A 350 -16.05 15.23 22.77
CA THR A 350 -16.76 14.53 23.85
C THR A 350 -17.07 13.11 23.38
N GLY A 351 -16.75 12.11 24.20
CA GLY A 351 -16.79 10.70 23.80
C GLY A 351 -15.90 10.46 22.57
N ASP A 352 -16.48 9.88 21.52
CA ASP A 352 -15.78 9.57 20.27
C ASP A 352 -16.00 10.61 19.15
N ARG A 353 -16.60 11.76 19.45
CA ARG A 353 -17.07 12.75 18.46
C ARG A 353 -16.45 14.13 18.66
N ILE A 354 -16.19 14.81 17.52
CA ILE A 354 -16.01 16.26 17.51
C ILE A 354 -17.39 16.88 17.71
N VAL A 355 -17.62 17.52 18.86
CA VAL A 355 -18.91 18.12 19.22
C VAL A 355 -18.93 19.64 19.03
N ARG A 356 -17.76 20.26 18.86
CA ARG A 356 -17.63 21.71 18.72
C ARG A 356 -16.48 22.12 17.80
N VAL A 357 -16.72 23.05 16.87
CA VAL A 357 -15.68 23.72 16.07
C VAL A 357 -15.91 25.23 16.12
N ALA A 358 -15.25 25.92 17.05
CA ALA A 358 -15.55 27.31 17.40
C ALA A 358 -14.46 28.29 16.91
N THR A 359 -14.75 29.06 15.86
CA THR A 359 -13.89 30.16 15.39
C THR A 359 -13.83 31.35 16.36
N GLY A 360 -14.81 31.48 17.26
CA GLY A 360 -14.80 32.42 18.39
C GLY A 360 -13.97 31.95 19.60
N GLY A 361 -13.53 30.69 19.61
CA GLY A 361 -12.91 30.02 20.76
C GLY A 361 -13.92 29.26 21.65
N ILE A 362 -13.41 28.43 22.55
CA ILE A 362 -14.16 27.70 23.59
C ILE A 362 -13.78 28.29 24.96
N VAL A 363 -14.70 28.30 25.93
CA VAL A 363 -14.43 28.85 27.27
C VAL A 363 -13.22 28.17 27.93
N GLU A 364 -12.33 28.93 28.57
CA GLU A 364 -11.12 28.41 29.24
C GLU A 364 -11.49 27.52 30.45
N GLY A 365 -10.86 26.35 30.58
CA GLY A 365 -11.20 25.36 31.61
C GLY A 365 -12.45 24.52 31.31
N ALA A 366 -13.03 24.61 30.10
CA ALA A 366 -14.15 23.77 29.67
C ALA A 366 -13.74 22.34 29.29
N GLY A 367 -12.44 22.06 29.09
CA GLY A 367 -11.93 20.72 28.79
C GLY A 367 -11.41 19.98 30.04
N ALA A 368 -11.74 18.70 30.17
CA ALA A 368 -11.07 17.80 31.12
C ALA A 368 -9.58 17.59 30.76
N ARG A 369 -9.26 17.67 29.46
CA ARG A 369 -7.90 17.82 28.91
C ARG A 369 -7.88 19.02 27.98
N GLU A 370 -6.80 19.80 28.02
CA GLU A 370 -6.60 20.93 27.10
C GLU A 370 -5.25 20.83 26.39
N VAL A 371 -5.24 21.13 25.09
CA VAL A 371 -4.04 21.15 24.23
C VAL A 371 -3.89 22.54 23.63
N ASP A 372 -2.73 23.17 23.81
CA ASP A 372 -2.40 24.44 23.15
C ASP A 372 -2.00 24.17 21.70
N GLY A 373 -2.86 24.54 20.76
CA GLY A 373 -2.63 24.41 19.32
C GLY A 373 -1.98 25.64 18.68
N ARG A 374 -1.60 26.68 19.44
CA ARG A 374 -1.09 27.93 18.87
C ARG A 374 0.23 27.70 18.12
N GLY A 375 0.22 27.99 16.82
CA GLY A 375 1.34 27.73 15.90
C GLY A 375 1.30 26.36 15.23
N LEU A 376 0.50 25.43 15.77
CA LEU A 376 0.32 24.08 15.24
C LEU A 376 -0.82 24.02 14.22
N VAL A 377 -0.84 22.94 13.45
CA VAL A 377 -1.94 22.54 12.58
C VAL A 377 -2.71 21.39 13.23
N VAL A 378 -4.04 21.43 13.15
CA VAL A 378 -4.90 20.28 13.42
C VAL A 378 -5.63 19.85 12.15
N ALA A 379 -5.60 18.56 11.88
CA ALA A 379 -6.20 17.92 10.72
C ALA A 379 -6.97 16.66 11.15
N PRO A 380 -7.89 16.12 10.32
CA PRO A 380 -8.38 14.77 10.51
C PRO A 380 -7.20 13.79 10.54
N GLY A 381 -7.32 12.76 11.36
CA GLY A 381 -6.33 11.68 11.41
C GLY A 381 -6.12 11.03 10.03
N PHE A 382 -4.88 10.68 9.70
CA PHE A 382 -4.55 10.17 8.38
C PHE A 382 -5.13 8.76 8.17
N ILE A 383 -5.59 8.51 6.95
CA ILE A 383 -6.20 7.25 6.53
C ILE A 383 -5.27 6.63 5.49
N ASP A 384 -4.58 5.56 5.90
CA ASP A 384 -3.70 4.81 5.02
C ASP A 384 -4.51 3.84 4.15
N LEU A 385 -4.59 4.12 2.85
CA LEU A 385 -5.36 3.30 1.91
C LEU A 385 -4.66 1.98 1.56
N HIS A 386 -3.39 1.78 1.95
CA HIS A 386 -2.61 0.62 1.57
C HIS A 386 -1.55 0.25 2.63
N ALA A 387 -1.91 -0.65 3.55
CA ALA A 387 -1.01 -1.14 4.60
C ALA A 387 -0.98 -2.67 4.70
N HIS A 388 0.21 -3.24 4.84
CA HIS A 388 0.44 -4.65 5.15
C HIS A 388 0.22 -4.92 6.64
N LEU A 389 -1.06 -5.04 7.01
CA LEU A 389 -1.51 -5.26 8.38
C LEU A 389 -1.41 -6.72 8.87
N ASP A 390 -0.77 -7.65 8.15
CA ASP A 390 -0.65 -9.05 8.59
C ASP A 390 -0.16 -9.22 10.04
N PRO A 391 0.82 -8.43 10.53
CA PRO A 391 1.32 -8.52 11.90
C PRO A 391 0.37 -7.96 12.98
N LEU A 392 -0.85 -7.49 12.65
CA LEU A 392 -1.74 -6.77 13.57
C LEU A 392 -2.01 -7.54 14.88
N LEU A 393 -2.24 -8.86 14.82
CA LEU A 393 -2.48 -9.67 16.03
C LEU A 393 -1.21 -9.84 16.92
N ARG A 394 -0.02 -9.54 16.38
CA ARG A 394 1.25 -9.45 17.14
C ARG A 394 1.54 -8.02 17.61
N LEU A 395 1.18 -7.02 16.80
CA LEU A 395 1.47 -5.60 17.00
C LEU A 395 0.17 -4.75 17.02
N PRO A 396 -0.80 -5.06 17.92
CA PRO A 396 -2.13 -4.44 17.89
C PRO A 396 -2.12 -2.92 18.09
N GLY A 397 -1.10 -2.41 18.79
CA GLY A 397 -0.92 -0.98 19.01
C GLY A 397 -0.56 -0.17 17.76
N ALA A 398 -0.01 -0.81 16.72
CA ALA A 398 0.37 -0.20 15.45
C ALA A 398 1.27 1.06 15.56
N GLU A 399 2.17 1.13 16.56
CA GLU A 399 2.98 2.32 16.91
C GLU A 399 3.67 2.97 15.69
N SER A 400 4.25 2.18 14.79
CA SER A 400 4.95 2.65 13.58
C SER A 400 4.05 3.39 12.59
N HIS A 401 2.74 3.17 12.60
CA HIS A 401 1.76 3.93 11.81
C HIS A 401 1.11 5.04 12.66
N VAL A 402 0.78 4.76 13.93
CA VAL A 402 0.18 5.74 14.83
C VAL A 402 1.09 6.96 15.04
N ARG A 403 2.41 6.79 15.24
CA ARG A 403 3.36 7.92 15.34
C ARG A 403 3.52 8.72 14.05
N GLN A 404 3.03 8.25 12.89
CA GLN A 404 2.96 9.03 11.65
C GLN A 404 1.73 9.95 11.56
N GLY A 405 0.77 9.84 12.49
CA GLY A 405 -0.52 10.51 12.43
C GLY A 405 -1.65 9.65 11.85
N VAL A 406 -1.41 8.36 11.57
CA VAL A 406 -2.42 7.45 11.02
C VAL A 406 -3.41 7.05 12.12
N THR A 407 -4.71 7.27 11.86
CA THR A 407 -5.81 6.86 12.73
C THR A 407 -6.68 5.76 12.12
N THR A 408 -6.57 5.52 10.82
CA THR A 408 -7.26 4.43 10.11
C THR A 408 -6.34 3.81 9.06
N ALA A 409 -6.32 2.49 8.89
CA ALA A 409 -5.59 1.83 7.80
C ALA A 409 -6.40 0.72 7.13
N LEU A 410 -6.20 0.53 5.82
CA LEU A 410 -6.77 -0.56 5.03
C LEU A 410 -5.75 -1.69 4.85
N GLY A 411 -6.07 -2.85 5.44
CA GLY A 411 -5.33 -4.10 5.34
C GLY A 411 -5.82 -5.02 4.22
N GLY A 412 -5.05 -6.09 3.99
CA GLY A 412 -5.31 -7.06 2.93
C GLY A 412 -4.96 -6.61 1.49
N PRO A 413 -3.96 -5.75 1.22
CA PRO A 413 -3.60 -5.36 -0.15
C PRO A 413 -2.95 -6.50 -0.96
N ASP A 414 -2.58 -6.23 -2.21
CA ASP A 414 -1.77 -7.11 -3.09
C ASP A 414 -2.27 -8.57 -3.17
N GLY A 415 -3.60 -8.74 -3.09
CA GLY A 415 -4.27 -10.03 -3.12
C GLY A 415 -4.10 -10.89 -1.86
N THR A 416 -3.41 -10.43 -0.83
CA THR A 416 -3.06 -11.25 0.34
C THR A 416 -3.80 -10.74 1.58
N ALA A 417 -4.75 -11.53 2.07
CA ALA A 417 -5.56 -11.22 3.25
C ALA A 417 -5.85 -12.49 4.08
N PRO A 418 -6.25 -12.37 5.36
CA PRO A 418 -6.71 -13.49 6.18
C PRO A 418 -7.92 -14.21 5.56
N LEU A 419 -7.95 -15.54 5.70
CA LEU A 419 -9.04 -16.39 5.22
C LEU A 419 -9.22 -17.58 6.19
N PRO A 420 -10.43 -17.85 6.73
CA PRO A 420 -11.62 -17.00 6.70
C PRO A 420 -11.39 -15.64 7.38
N LEU A 421 -12.13 -14.60 6.98
CA LEU A 421 -11.86 -13.23 7.40
C LEU A 421 -12.46 -12.92 8.78
N ALA A 422 -13.73 -13.29 9.03
CA ALA A 422 -14.42 -12.99 10.29
C ALA A 422 -13.63 -13.42 11.54
N PRO A 423 -13.09 -14.65 11.69
CA PRO A 423 -12.35 -15.04 12.90
C PRO A 423 -11.08 -14.20 13.14
N TYR A 424 -10.46 -13.65 12.09
CA TYR A 424 -9.32 -12.74 12.23
C TYR A 424 -9.77 -11.36 12.70
N LEU A 425 -10.85 -10.81 12.12
CA LEU A 425 -11.44 -9.54 12.53
C LEU A 425 -11.94 -9.60 13.98
N ASP A 426 -12.64 -10.67 14.34
CA ASP A 426 -13.12 -10.94 15.71
C ASP A 426 -11.95 -11.04 16.70
N SER A 427 -10.82 -11.66 16.29
CA SER A 427 -9.60 -11.73 17.12
C SER A 427 -8.97 -10.36 17.33
N ALA A 428 -8.94 -9.50 16.30
CA ALA A 428 -8.45 -8.12 16.43
C ALA A 428 -9.40 -7.26 17.29
N GLU A 429 -10.71 -7.50 17.21
CA GLU A 429 -11.73 -6.81 18.01
C GLU A 429 -11.65 -7.18 19.49
N VAL A 430 -11.41 -8.46 19.81
CA VAL A 430 -11.20 -8.96 21.20
C VAL A 430 -9.85 -8.50 21.78
N LEU A 431 -8.80 -8.43 20.97
CA LEU A 431 -7.47 -7.94 21.39
C LEU A 431 -7.45 -6.41 21.59
N GLY A 432 -8.32 -5.70 20.88
CA GLY A 432 -8.28 -4.25 20.73
C GLY A 432 -7.14 -3.80 19.80
N VAL A 433 -7.30 -2.64 19.16
CA VAL A 433 -6.34 -2.09 18.19
C VAL A 433 -6.02 -0.63 18.50
N GLY A 434 -4.80 -0.17 18.18
CA GLY A 434 -4.35 1.20 18.46
C GLY A 434 -4.94 2.24 17.52
N MET A 435 -5.02 1.91 16.23
CA MET A 435 -5.70 2.66 15.17
C MET A 435 -6.91 1.89 14.64
N ASN A 436 -7.83 2.56 13.95
CA ASN A 436 -8.91 1.86 13.24
C ASN A 436 -8.35 1.01 12.10
N VAL A 437 -8.94 -0.16 11.86
CA VAL A 437 -8.49 -1.07 10.80
C VAL A 437 -9.66 -1.55 9.96
N ALA A 438 -9.51 -1.49 8.64
CA ALA A 438 -10.40 -2.10 7.66
C ALA A 438 -9.63 -3.19 6.91
N PHE A 439 -10.31 -4.14 6.27
CA PHE A 439 -9.66 -5.18 5.45
C PHE A 439 -10.36 -5.39 4.11
N LEU A 440 -9.57 -5.82 3.11
CA LEU A 440 -10.02 -6.32 1.81
C LEU A 440 -10.04 -7.84 1.77
N ALA A 441 -10.85 -8.42 0.88
CA ALA A 441 -10.75 -9.81 0.48
C ALA A 441 -9.52 -10.00 -0.43
N GLY A 442 -8.66 -10.97 -0.12
CA GLY A 442 -7.42 -11.21 -0.88
C GLY A 442 -7.61 -12.25 -1.99
N HIS A 443 -7.52 -11.82 -3.25
CA HIS A 443 -7.57 -12.73 -4.41
C HIS A 443 -6.52 -13.84 -4.36
N ASN A 444 -5.27 -13.51 -4.08
CA ASN A 444 -4.14 -14.45 -4.05
C ASN A 444 -4.19 -15.37 -2.83
N SER A 445 -4.92 -15.03 -1.77
CA SER A 445 -5.30 -15.97 -0.70
C SER A 445 -6.40 -16.92 -1.16
N ILE A 446 -7.49 -16.39 -1.72
CA ILE A 446 -8.67 -17.17 -2.18
C ILE A 446 -8.30 -18.15 -3.30
N ARG A 447 -7.53 -17.70 -4.29
CA ARG A 447 -7.04 -18.54 -5.40
C ARG A 447 -6.12 -19.65 -4.91
N ARG A 448 -5.31 -19.40 -3.86
CA ARG A 448 -4.41 -20.39 -3.26
C ARG A 448 -5.17 -21.49 -2.52
N GLU A 449 -6.17 -21.11 -1.74
CA GLU A 449 -7.09 -22.00 -1.04
C GLU A 449 -7.88 -22.93 -1.99
N VAL A 450 -8.23 -22.44 -3.18
CA VAL A 450 -9.06 -23.21 -4.13
C VAL A 450 -8.26 -23.95 -5.20
N THR A 451 -7.25 -23.32 -5.81
CA THR A 451 -6.53 -23.84 -6.98
C THR A 451 -5.08 -24.27 -6.70
N GLY A 452 -4.54 -23.91 -5.53
CA GLY A 452 -3.12 -24.11 -5.21
C GLY A 452 -2.21 -23.01 -5.78
N LEU A 453 -1.01 -23.40 -6.22
CA LEU A 453 0.00 -22.50 -6.80
C LEU A 453 0.25 -22.80 -8.28
N ASP A 454 -0.65 -23.55 -8.92
CA ASP A 454 -0.47 -24.07 -10.29
C ASP A 454 -0.71 -23.01 -11.36
N ASP A 455 0.09 -23.08 -12.42
CA ASP A 455 -0.09 -22.30 -13.66
C ASP A 455 -1.21 -22.93 -14.50
N ARG A 456 -2.45 -22.58 -14.13
CA ARG A 456 -3.70 -22.99 -14.79
C ARG A 456 -4.83 -22.03 -14.43
N ALA A 457 -5.85 -21.97 -15.29
CA ALA A 457 -7.14 -21.39 -14.94
C ALA A 457 -7.91 -22.29 -13.93
N PRO A 458 -8.80 -21.71 -13.09
CA PRO A 458 -9.77 -22.49 -12.32
C PRO A 458 -10.78 -23.18 -13.25
N THR A 459 -11.24 -24.36 -12.83
CA THR A 459 -12.47 -24.97 -13.36
C THR A 459 -13.70 -24.17 -12.94
N ALA A 460 -14.87 -24.44 -13.55
CA ALA A 460 -16.10 -23.72 -13.25
C ALA A 460 -16.52 -23.85 -11.76
N ASP A 461 -16.36 -25.03 -11.17
CA ASP A 461 -16.70 -25.29 -9.77
C ASP A 461 -15.69 -24.61 -8.81
N GLU A 462 -14.40 -24.56 -9.18
CA GLU A 462 -13.39 -23.78 -8.47
C GLU A 462 -13.69 -22.28 -8.52
N LEU A 463 -14.04 -21.74 -9.69
CA LEU A 463 -14.37 -20.32 -9.86
C LEU A 463 -15.60 -19.92 -9.04
N GLU A 464 -16.64 -20.76 -8.96
CA GLU A 464 -17.81 -20.48 -8.11
C GLU A 464 -17.50 -20.65 -6.61
N ARG A 465 -16.58 -21.55 -6.22
CA ARG A 465 -16.02 -21.57 -4.84
C ARG A 465 -15.24 -20.29 -4.54
N MET A 466 -14.44 -19.78 -5.47
CA MET A 466 -13.72 -18.51 -5.31
C MET A 466 -14.70 -17.32 -5.20
N ARG A 467 -15.76 -17.29 -6.02
CA ARG A 467 -16.85 -16.30 -5.93
C ARG A 467 -17.59 -16.40 -4.59
N SER A 468 -17.81 -17.61 -4.07
CA SER A 468 -18.41 -17.84 -2.76
C SER A 468 -17.51 -17.34 -1.61
N LEU A 469 -16.19 -17.51 -1.70
CA LEU A 469 -15.24 -17.00 -0.71
C LEU A 469 -15.15 -15.46 -0.72
N VAL A 470 -15.23 -14.82 -1.90
CA VAL A 470 -15.36 -13.35 -1.99
C VAL A 470 -16.68 -12.88 -1.39
N ALA A 471 -17.79 -13.57 -1.66
CA ALA A 471 -19.09 -13.24 -1.07
C ALA A 471 -19.04 -13.32 0.47
N GLN A 472 -18.50 -14.41 1.03
CA GLN A 472 -18.32 -14.56 2.48
C GLN A 472 -17.43 -13.46 3.06
N ALA A 473 -16.30 -13.12 2.43
CA ALA A 473 -15.45 -12.04 2.91
C ALA A 473 -16.15 -10.67 2.92
N MET A 474 -17.01 -10.38 1.94
CA MET A 474 -17.85 -9.17 1.95
C MET A 474 -18.93 -9.23 3.04
N GLU A 475 -19.52 -10.39 3.33
CA GLU A 475 -20.46 -10.58 4.46
C GLU A 475 -19.77 -10.49 5.83
N ASP A 476 -18.51 -10.91 5.94
CA ASP A 476 -17.66 -10.80 7.13
C ASP A 476 -17.27 -9.34 7.44
N GLY A 477 -17.42 -8.44 6.46
CA GLY A 477 -17.21 -6.99 6.57
C GLY A 477 -16.16 -6.37 5.64
N ALA A 478 -15.63 -7.10 4.65
CA ALA A 478 -14.57 -6.60 3.78
C ALA A 478 -14.98 -5.35 2.97
N PHE A 479 -14.03 -4.43 2.78
CA PHE A 479 -14.26 -3.19 2.04
C PHE A 479 -14.24 -3.36 0.52
N GLY A 480 -13.79 -4.50 0.01
CA GLY A 480 -13.58 -4.76 -1.41
C GLY A 480 -12.69 -5.97 -1.69
N LEU A 481 -12.19 -6.09 -2.92
CA LEU A 481 -11.27 -7.12 -3.38
C LEU A 481 -9.89 -6.50 -3.68
N SER A 482 -8.82 -7.17 -3.28
CA SER A 482 -7.44 -6.87 -3.72
C SER A 482 -6.90 -7.95 -4.65
N THR A 483 -6.00 -7.57 -5.55
CA THR A 483 -5.26 -8.49 -6.43
C THR A 483 -3.77 -8.20 -6.43
N GLY A 484 -2.98 -9.28 -6.45
CA GLY A 484 -1.53 -9.25 -6.61
C GLY A 484 -1.16 -9.87 -7.95
N LEU A 485 -1.39 -9.18 -9.07
CA LEU A 485 -1.32 -9.79 -10.40
C LEU A 485 0.12 -10.06 -10.88
N ARG A 486 1.14 -9.50 -10.24
CA ARG A 486 2.56 -9.85 -10.42
C ARG A 486 3.01 -11.01 -9.51
N TYR A 487 2.21 -11.42 -8.53
CA TYR A 487 2.58 -12.43 -7.53
C TYR A 487 1.85 -13.76 -7.73
N ILE A 488 2.50 -14.88 -7.39
CA ILE A 488 1.87 -16.22 -7.44
C ILE A 488 0.87 -16.38 -6.28
N PRO A 489 -0.34 -16.94 -6.50
CA PRO A 489 -0.88 -17.48 -7.76
C PRO A 489 -1.61 -16.47 -8.66
N GLY A 490 -1.74 -15.19 -8.28
CA GLY A 490 -2.46 -14.17 -9.04
C GLY A 490 -1.90 -13.87 -10.44
N ALA A 491 -0.61 -14.10 -10.68
CA ALA A 491 -0.02 -14.00 -12.03
C ALA A 491 -0.65 -14.96 -13.06
N PHE A 492 -1.27 -16.05 -12.61
CA PHE A 492 -1.91 -17.05 -13.47
C PHE A 492 -3.43 -16.84 -13.65
N SER A 493 -4.02 -15.77 -13.11
CA SER A 493 -5.45 -15.48 -13.32
C SER A 493 -5.69 -14.68 -14.61
N ASP A 494 -6.66 -15.14 -15.41
CA ASP A 494 -7.16 -14.39 -16.56
C ASP A 494 -8.00 -13.17 -16.12
N ILE A 495 -8.11 -12.15 -16.98
CA ILE A 495 -8.96 -10.98 -16.72
C ILE A 495 -10.43 -11.36 -16.45
N ASP A 496 -10.93 -12.44 -17.06
CA ASP A 496 -12.29 -12.95 -16.86
C ASP A 496 -12.49 -13.55 -15.45
N GLU A 497 -11.47 -14.18 -14.88
CA GLU A 497 -11.45 -14.67 -13.49
C GLU A 497 -11.56 -13.48 -12.51
N VAL A 498 -10.73 -12.45 -12.71
CA VAL A 498 -10.69 -11.27 -11.84
C VAL A 498 -11.97 -10.43 -11.97
N VAL A 499 -12.54 -10.29 -13.17
CA VAL A 499 -13.86 -9.66 -13.37
C VAL A 499 -14.95 -10.44 -12.66
N ALA A 500 -15.01 -11.77 -12.82
CA ALA A 500 -16.04 -12.60 -12.20
C ALA A 500 -16.00 -12.57 -10.66
N LEU A 501 -14.85 -12.29 -10.06
CA LEU A 501 -14.72 -12.06 -8.61
C LEU A 501 -15.03 -10.61 -8.22
N SER A 502 -14.57 -9.63 -9.00
CA SER A 502 -14.85 -8.21 -8.78
C SER A 502 -16.34 -7.89 -8.85
N GLU A 503 -17.09 -8.56 -9.74
CA GLU A 503 -18.56 -8.51 -9.78
C GLU A 503 -19.21 -8.89 -8.44
N VAL A 504 -18.59 -9.77 -7.64
CA VAL A 504 -19.11 -10.19 -6.33
C VAL A 504 -18.94 -9.04 -5.33
N ALA A 505 -17.73 -8.48 -5.24
CA ALA A 505 -17.46 -7.32 -4.38
C ALA A 505 -18.33 -6.11 -4.76
N ALA A 506 -18.52 -5.85 -6.06
CA ALA A 506 -19.34 -4.75 -6.58
C ALA A 506 -20.81 -4.82 -6.12
N ARG A 507 -21.39 -6.03 -6.01
CA ARG A 507 -22.77 -6.22 -5.51
C ARG A 507 -22.95 -5.84 -4.04
N SER A 508 -21.88 -5.92 -3.25
CA SER A 508 -21.82 -5.40 -1.87
C SER A 508 -21.25 -3.97 -1.80
N GLY A 509 -21.18 -3.29 -2.95
CA GLY A 509 -20.65 -1.92 -3.09
C GLY A 509 -19.15 -1.77 -2.85
N GLY A 510 -18.40 -2.88 -2.78
CA GLY A 510 -16.96 -2.90 -2.49
C GLY A 510 -16.11 -2.23 -3.56
N ILE A 511 -14.84 -1.97 -3.23
CA ILE A 511 -13.84 -1.44 -4.17
C ILE A 511 -12.99 -2.57 -4.78
N TYR A 512 -12.31 -2.26 -5.89
CA TYR A 512 -11.25 -3.10 -6.46
C TYR A 512 -9.89 -2.41 -6.28
N THR A 513 -8.88 -3.15 -5.84
CA THR A 513 -7.50 -2.65 -5.68
C THR A 513 -6.54 -3.62 -6.36
N SER A 514 -5.47 -3.12 -6.98
CA SER A 514 -4.56 -3.99 -7.75
C SER A 514 -3.11 -3.51 -7.74
N HIS A 515 -2.24 -4.36 -7.20
CA HIS A 515 -0.85 -4.43 -7.68
C HIS A 515 -0.91 -4.97 -9.11
N LEU A 516 -0.45 -4.16 -10.06
CA LEU A 516 -0.63 -4.42 -11.49
C LEU A 516 0.20 -5.63 -11.94
N ARG A 517 -0.20 -6.26 -13.06
CA ARG A 517 0.49 -7.45 -13.58
C ARG A 517 1.95 -7.18 -13.97
N ASP A 518 2.20 -5.99 -14.49
CA ASP A 518 3.53 -5.40 -14.68
C ASP A 518 3.47 -3.91 -14.32
N GLU A 519 4.58 -3.40 -13.79
CA GLU A 519 4.79 -2.02 -13.34
C GLU A 519 5.98 -1.35 -14.04
N GLY A 520 6.73 -2.14 -14.83
CA GLY A 520 7.82 -1.73 -15.70
C GLY A 520 7.38 -1.77 -17.16
N ARG A 521 7.98 -2.64 -17.98
CA ARG A 521 7.86 -2.58 -19.45
C ARG A 521 6.42 -2.79 -19.96
N GLY A 522 5.60 -3.57 -19.26
CA GLY A 522 4.17 -3.79 -19.51
C GLY A 522 3.22 -2.91 -18.69
N LEU A 523 3.69 -1.80 -18.10
CA LEU A 523 2.88 -0.91 -17.26
C LEU A 523 1.60 -0.39 -17.96
N MET A 524 1.64 -0.18 -19.28
CA MET A 524 0.47 0.31 -20.03
C MET A 524 -0.62 -0.76 -20.12
N GLU A 525 -0.20 -2.01 -20.33
CA GLU A 525 -1.05 -3.19 -20.36
C GLU A 525 -1.62 -3.49 -18.96
N GLY A 526 -0.80 -3.38 -17.91
CA GLY A 526 -1.23 -3.54 -16.51
C GLY A 526 -2.25 -2.50 -16.05
N VAL A 527 -2.03 -1.22 -16.35
CA VAL A 527 -3.03 -0.16 -16.09
C VAL A 527 -4.28 -0.38 -16.94
N GLY A 528 -4.13 -0.78 -18.20
CA GLY A 528 -5.25 -1.10 -19.09
C GLY A 528 -6.14 -2.25 -18.58
N GLU A 529 -5.52 -3.31 -18.06
CA GLU A 529 -6.20 -4.45 -17.43
C GLU A 529 -7.02 -4.01 -16.21
N ALA A 530 -6.42 -3.29 -15.26
CA ALA A 530 -7.12 -2.83 -14.05
C ALA A 530 -8.31 -1.89 -14.36
N LEU A 531 -8.16 -1.01 -15.35
CA LEU A 531 -9.24 -0.13 -15.82
C LEU A 531 -10.37 -0.92 -16.51
N GLU A 532 -10.04 -1.92 -17.32
CA GLU A 532 -11.02 -2.78 -17.99
C GLU A 532 -11.76 -3.70 -17.00
N ILE A 533 -11.08 -4.19 -15.95
CA ILE A 533 -11.72 -4.91 -14.83
C ILE A 533 -12.75 -4.00 -14.14
N GLY A 534 -12.35 -2.79 -13.78
CA GLY A 534 -13.23 -1.76 -13.20
C GLY A 534 -14.47 -1.50 -14.05
N ARG A 535 -14.26 -1.26 -15.34
CA ARG A 535 -15.30 -0.98 -16.33
C ARG A 535 -16.24 -2.16 -16.58
N ARG A 536 -15.74 -3.40 -16.54
CA ARG A 536 -16.54 -4.62 -16.76
C ARG A 536 -17.36 -5.03 -15.55
N ALA A 537 -16.75 -5.04 -14.36
CA ALA A 537 -17.42 -5.41 -13.11
C ALA A 537 -18.29 -4.28 -12.53
N GLY A 538 -18.13 -3.04 -13.02
CA GLY A 538 -18.85 -1.87 -12.52
C GLY A 538 -18.39 -1.44 -11.12
N ILE A 539 -17.09 -1.62 -10.84
CA ILE A 539 -16.51 -1.47 -9.49
C ILE A 539 -15.56 -0.26 -9.42
N PRO A 540 -15.57 0.53 -8.32
CA PRO A 540 -14.60 1.62 -8.13
C PRO A 540 -13.18 1.06 -7.96
N VAL A 541 -12.21 1.59 -8.71
CA VAL A 541 -10.83 1.09 -8.78
C VAL A 541 -9.89 1.95 -7.95
N VAL A 542 -8.88 1.32 -7.33
CA VAL A 542 -7.67 1.96 -6.83
C VAL A 542 -6.48 1.32 -7.54
N LEU A 543 -5.75 2.11 -8.33
CA LEU A 543 -4.42 1.74 -8.82
C LEU A 543 -3.44 1.97 -7.67
N THR A 544 -3.14 0.89 -6.94
CA THR A 544 -2.36 0.98 -5.71
C THR A 544 -0.90 1.25 -5.99
N HIS A 545 -0.23 1.91 -5.04
CA HIS A 545 1.20 2.22 -5.02
C HIS A 545 1.76 2.60 -6.40
N HIS A 546 1.02 3.43 -7.15
CA HIS A 546 1.25 3.63 -8.57
C HIS A 546 2.63 4.21 -8.84
N LYS A 547 3.35 3.61 -9.79
CA LYS A 547 4.79 3.80 -9.97
C LYS A 547 5.22 3.51 -11.41
N VAL A 548 6.51 3.73 -11.67
CA VAL A 548 7.17 3.44 -12.95
C VAL A 548 8.49 2.74 -12.66
N VAL A 549 8.57 1.43 -12.94
CA VAL A 549 9.71 0.59 -12.56
C VAL A 549 10.71 0.45 -13.71
N GLY A 550 11.99 0.62 -13.39
CA GLY A 550 13.10 0.38 -14.30
C GLY A 550 13.43 1.57 -15.21
N TYR A 551 14.73 1.83 -15.37
CA TYR A 551 15.26 2.93 -16.19
C TYR A 551 14.64 3.07 -17.60
N PRO A 552 14.34 2.00 -18.36
CA PRO A 552 13.73 2.12 -19.69
C PRO A 552 12.33 2.76 -19.71
N MET A 553 11.66 2.87 -18.57
CA MET A 553 10.28 3.33 -18.45
C MET A 553 10.13 4.71 -17.80
N TRP A 554 11.15 5.24 -17.14
CA TRP A 554 11.08 6.52 -16.41
C TRP A 554 10.53 7.66 -17.28
N GLY A 555 9.63 8.47 -16.71
CA GLY A 555 8.81 9.46 -17.41
C GLY A 555 7.46 8.93 -17.91
N ALA A 556 7.26 7.60 -18.00
CA ALA A 556 6.01 7.02 -18.51
C ALA A 556 4.78 7.28 -17.62
N SER A 557 4.93 7.86 -16.42
CA SER A 557 3.78 8.19 -15.59
C SER A 557 2.85 9.20 -16.28
N GLU A 558 3.39 10.11 -17.11
CA GLU A 558 2.60 11.03 -17.96
C GLU A 558 1.50 10.30 -18.74
N ARG A 559 1.83 9.14 -19.34
CA ARG A 559 0.91 8.35 -20.13
C ARG A 559 -0.11 7.60 -19.26
N THR A 560 0.31 7.05 -18.12
CA THR A 560 -0.61 6.34 -17.21
C THR A 560 -1.62 7.28 -16.55
N LEU A 561 -1.21 8.49 -16.16
CA LEU A 561 -2.10 9.50 -15.59
C LEU A 561 -3.11 9.98 -16.64
N ALA A 562 -2.68 10.17 -17.89
CA ALA A 562 -3.59 10.46 -19.00
C ALA A 562 -4.59 9.31 -19.29
N MET A 563 -4.19 8.04 -19.06
CA MET A 563 -5.11 6.89 -19.13
C MET A 563 -6.14 6.91 -18.00
N VAL A 564 -5.74 7.25 -16.78
CA VAL A 564 -6.66 7.45 -15.64
C VAL A 564 -7.66 8.57 -15.93
N ASP A 565 -7.20 9.74 -16.37
CA ASP A 565 -8.08 10.86 -16.71
C ASP A 565 -9.04 10.50 -17.85
N SER A 566 -8.57 9.80 -18.88
CA SER A 566 -9.42 9.31 -19.97
C SER A 566 -10.46 8.28 -19.49
N ALA A 567 -10.11 7.41 -18.54
CA ALA A 567 -11.04 6.42 -17.97
C ALA A 567 -12.10 7.09 -17.07
N ARG A 568 -11.71 8.09 -16.26
CA ARG A 568 -12.63 8.91 -15.46
C ARG A 568 -13.57 9.72 -16.34
N ALA A 569 -13.06 10.33 -17.43
CA ALA A 569 -13.89 11.02 -18.42
C ALA A 569 -14.88 10.08 -19.15
N ALA A 570 -14.53 8.80 -19.28
CA ALA A 570 -15.42 7.75 -19.80
C ALA A 570 -16.37 7.15 -18.75
N GLY A 571 -16.31 7.60 -17.49
CA GLY A 571 -17.20 7.18 -16.40
C GLY A 571 -16.70 6.01 -15.53
N THR A 572 -15.44 5.58 -15.68
CA THR A 572 -14.82 4.58 -14.78
C THR A 572 -14.32 5.28 -13.52
N ASP A 573 -14.81 4.90 -12.34
CA ASP A 573 -14.42 5.55 -11.09
C ASP A 573 -13.11 4.99 -10.51
N VAL A 574 -12.00 5.36 -11.14
CA VAL A 574 -10.63 5.01 -10.73
C VAL A 574 -9.97 6.15 -9.96
N ILE A 575 -9.23 5.81 -8.90
CA ILE A 575 -8.22 6.66 -8.25
C ILE A 575 -6.86 5.96 -8.22
N LEU A 576 -5.83 6.63 -7.71
CA LEU A 576 -4.54 6.02 -7.41
C LEU A 576 -4.20 6.20 -5.92
N ASP A 577 -3.24 5.42 -5.41
CA ASP A 577 -2.48 5.77 -4.22
C ASP A 577 -0.97 5.62 -4.45
N GLN A 578 -0.16 6.29 -3.63
CA GLN A 578 1.31 6.28 -3.77
C GLN A 578 2.03 6.57 -2.43
N TYR A 579 3.21 5.96 -2.26
CA TYR A 579 4.19 6.32 -1.22
C TYR A 579 5.29 7.27 -1.74
N PRO A 580 5.80 8.19 -0.89
CA PRO A 580 6.71 9.27 -1.28
C PRO A 580 8.20 8.87 -1.40
N TYR A 581 8.50 7.75 -2.05
CA TYR A 581 9.86 7.18 -2.13
C TYR A 581 10.19 6.63 -3.53
N THR A 582 11.47 6.72 -3.92
CA THR A 582 12.02 6.24 -5.19
C THR A 582 12.46 4.77 -5.20
N ALA A 583 12.05 4.00 -4.19
CA ALA A 583 12.33 2.57 -4.08
C ALA A 583 11.05 1.78 -3.79
N THR A 584 11.05 0.49 -4.10
CA THR A 584 9.97 -0.46 -3.78
C THR A 584 10.45 -1.48 -2.74
N TYR A 585 9.55 -2.22 -2.08
CA TYR A 585 9.90 -3.35 -1.21
C TYR A 585 9.06 -4.57 -1.58
N THR A 586 9.67 -5.74 -1.74
CA THR A 586 8.97 -7.04 -1.88
C THR A 586 9.95 -8.23 -1.80
N GLY A 587 9.46 -9.47 -1.93
CA GLY A 587 10.28 -10.69 -1.96
C GLY A 587 11.20 -10.77 -3.18
N ILE A 588 12.39 -11.37 -3.03
CA ILE A 588 13.40 -11.51 -4.10
C ILE A 588 12.91 -12.29 -5.33
N THR A 589 11.84 -13.09 -5.15
CA THR A 589 11.15 -13.80 -6.24
C THR A 589 10.52 -12.89 -7.28
N ILE A 590 10.40 -11.57 -7.02
CA ILE A 590 9.93 -10.57 -8.01
C ILE A 590 10.82 -10.48 -9.26
N LEU A 591 12.10 -10.86 -9.12
CA LEU A 591 13.10 -10.90 -10.20
C LEU A 591 13.01 -12.18 -11.03
N ILE A 592 12.22 -13.17 -10.62
CA ILE A 592 12.10 -14.47 -11.30
C ILE A 592 10.90 -14.44 -12.26
N PRO A 593 11.03 -14.92 -13.51
CA PRO A 593 9.91 -15.06 -14.43
C PRO A 593 8.75 -15.86 -13.83
N GLU A 594 7.52 -15.37 -14.01
CA GLU A 594 6.33 -15.86 -13.30
C GLU A 594 6.02 -17.33 -13.60
N TRP A 595 6.19 -17.75 -14.85
CA TRP A 595 6.04 -19.15 -15.30
C TRP A 595 6.97 -20.12 -14.55
N ALA A 596 8.15 -19.64 -14.13
CA ALA A 596 9.13 -20.45 -13.40
C ALA A 596 8.75 -20.67 -11.93
N MET A 597 7.82 -19.87 -11.40
CA MET A 597 7.35 -19.91 -10.01
C MET A 597 6.04 -20.70 -9.80
N GLY A 598 5.49 -21.33 -10.84
CA GLY A 598 4.33 -22.22 -10.71
C GLY A 598 4.62 -23.43 -9.80
N GLY A 599 3.73 -23.74 -8.86
CA GLY A 599 4.02 -24.69 -7.77
C GLY A 599 4.91 -24.11 -6.65
N GLY A 600 5.14 -22.79 -6.65
CA GLY A 600 5.97 -22.09 -5.66
C GLY A 600 7.44 -22.48 -5.71
N ASN A 601 8.16 -22.23 -4.61
CA ASN A 601 9.61 -22.47 -4.50
C ASN A 601 9.98 -23.92 -4.83
N SER A 602 9.18 -24.91 -4.41
CA SER A 602 9.45 -26.33 -4.71
C SER A 602 9.38 -26.63 -6.21
N GLY A 603 8.36 -26.10 -6.91
CA GLY A 603 8.26 -26.22 -8.37
C GLY A 603 9.38 -25.48 -9.09
N PHE A 604 9.72 -24.27 -8.64
CA PHE A 604 10.85 -23.50 -9.15
C PHE A 604 12.18 -24.25 -9.03
N LEU A 605 12.51 -24.80 -7.86
CA LEU A 605 13.75 -25.55 -7.67
C LEU A 605 13.80 -26.83 -8.51
N ALA A 606 12.66 -27.53 -8.68
CA ALA A 606 12.59 -28.67 -9.60
C ALA A 606 12.79 -28.29 -11.08
N ARG A 607 12.41 -27.07 -11.50
CA ARG A 607 12.77 -26.54 -12.83
C ARG A 607 14.25 -26.19 -12.95
N MET A 608 14.89 -25.77 -11.87
CA MET A 608 16.34 -25.49 -11.85
C MET A 608 17.21 -26.75 -11.93
N ASP A 609 16.63 -27.94 -11.80
CA ASP A 609 17.32 -29.22 -11.99
C ASP A 609 17.27 -29.71 -13.47
N ASP A 610 16.46 -29.08 -14.33
CA ASP A 610 16.52 -29.24 -15.79
C ASP A 610 17.44 -28.14 -16.39
N PRO A 611 18.54 -28.49 -17.09
CA PRO A 611 19.49 -27.50 -17.59
C PRO A 611 18.91 -26.47 -18.57
N ALA A 612 17.96 -26.87 -19.44
CA ALA A 612 17.40 -25.98 -20.46
C ALA A 612 16.38 -25.00 -19.85
N LEU A 613 15.64 -25.44 -18.83
CA LEU A 613 14.81 -24.55 -18.03
C LEU A 613 15.66 -23.64 -17.15
N ALA A 614 16.71 -24.16 -16.49
CA ALA A 614 17.64 -23.38 -15.67
C ALA A 614 18.31 -22.24 -16.45
N ASP A 615 18.84 -22.51 -17.65
CA ASP A 615 19.43 -21.49 -18.53
C ASP A 615 18.40 -20.38 -18.87
N SER A 616 17.17 -20.78 -19.17
CA SER A 616 16.06 -19.87 -19.51
C SER A 616 15.63 -19.01 -18.31
N ILE A 617 15.60 -19.60 -17.11
CA ILE A 617 15.27 -18.92 -15.85
C ILE A 617 16.36 -17.91 -15.49
N LEU A 618 17.63 -18.32 -15.52
CA LEU A 618 18.77 -17.44 -15.24
C LEU A 618 18.85 -16.28 -16.24
N ALA A 619 18.52 -16.51 -17.53
CA ALA A 619 18.42 -15.46 -18.53
C ALA A 619 17.29 -14.45 -18.20
N GLY A 620 16.14 -14.91 -17.75
CA GLY A 620 15.03 -14.04 -17.31
C GLY A 620 15.34 -13.25 -16.04
N ILE A 621 16.03 -13.86 -15.07
CA ILE A 621 16.49 -13.16 -13.86
C ILE A 621 17.52 -12.07 -14.23
N ARG A 622 18.46 -12.36 -15.14
CA ARG A 622 19.38 -11.34 -15.67
C ARG A 622 18.64 -10.19 -16.36
N ASP A 623 17.64 -10.47 -17.20
CA ASP A 623 16.85 -9.41 -17.85
C ASP A 623 16.09 -8.53 -16.83
N ASN A 624 15.53 -9.10 -15.76
CA ASN A 624 14.90 -8.34 -14.67
C ASN A 624 15.92 -7.54 -13.83
N LEU A 625 17.11 -8.09 -13.57
CA LEU A 625 18.21 -7.35 -12.93
C LEU A 625 18.71 -6.18 -13.78
N VAL A 626 18.70 -6.30 -15.11
CA VAL A 626 19.13 -5.24 -16.04
C VAL A 626 18.04 -4.18 -16.26
N ASN A 627 16.81 -4.60 -16.58
CA ASN A 627 15.77 -3.74 -17.16
C ASN A 627 14.59 -3.41 -16.23
N ASP A 628 14.41 -4.17 -15.14
CA ASP A 628 13.34 -3.97 -14.15
C ASP A 628 13.95 -3.47 -12.82
N ARG A 629 13.83 -4.23 -11.72
CA ARG A 629 14.10 -3.76 -10.35
C ARG A 629 15.58 -3.67 -9.96
N GLY A 630 16.51 -4.24 -10.74
CA GLY A 630 17.95 -4.11 -10.50
C GLY A 630 18.62 -2.93 -11.23
N GLY A 631 18.05 -2.41 -12.32
CA GLY A 631 18.64 -1.30 -13.08
C GLY A 631 20.11 -1.51 -13.52
N ASN A 632 20.51 -2.74 -13.83
CA ASN A 632 21.88 -3.16 -14.18
C ASN A 632 22.93 -2.89 -13.09
N ASP A 633 22.54 -2.98 -11.82
CA ASP A 633 23.41 -2.75 -10.67
C ASP A 633 22.97 -3.66 -9.50
N LEU A 634 23.88 -4.45 -8.92
CA LEU A 634 23.54 -5.32 -7.79
C LEU A 634 23.29 -4.52 -6.51
N ASP A 635 23.87 -3.32 -6.41
CA ASP A 635 23.80 -2.47 -5.23
C ASP A 635 22.40 -1.82 -5.08
N ARG A 636 21.61 -1.81 -6.16
CA ARG A 636 20.21 -1.37 -6.16
C ARG A 636 19.24 -2.37 -5.50
N VAL A 637 19.68 -3.60 -5.25
CA VAL A 637 18.91 -4.65 -4.56
C VAL A 637 19.40 -4.76 -3.12
N GLN A 638 18.87 -3.91 -2.24
CA GLN A 638 19.21 -3.89 -0.81
C GLN A 638 18.44 -4.99 -0.07
N LEU A 639 19.15 -5.87 0.63
CA LEU A 639 18.61 -7.02 1.33
C LEU A 639 17.97 -6.56 2.65
N ALA A 640 16.67 -6.81 2.83
CA ALA A 640 15.85 -6.19 3.87
C ALA A 640 15.35 -7.18 4.94
N ARG A 641 15.18 -8.47 4.58
CA ARG A 641 14.96 -9.56 5.54
C ARG A 641 15.57 -10.87 5.05
N VAL A 642 16.46 -11.45 5.84
CA VAL A 642 17.28 -12.63 5.52
C VAL A 642 17.31 -13.55 6.74
N THR A 643 16.21 -14.26 7.00
CA THR A 643 16.04 -15.02 8.27
C THR A 643 17.02 -16.17 8.48
N TRP A 644 17.70 -16.62 7.42
CA TRP A 644 18.75 -17.64 7.47
C TRP A 644 20.16 -17.06 7.66
N ASP A 645 20.35 -15.75 7.48
CA ASP A 645 21.63 -15.04 7.67
C ASP A 645 21.40 -13.52 7.86
N PRO A 646 21.01 -13.07 9.07
CA PRO A 646 20.75 -11.65 9.33
C PRO A 646 21.97 -10.73 9.17
N SER A 647 23.18 -11.27 8.96
CA SER A 647 24.38 -10.45 8.69
C SER A 647 24.35 -9.77 7.30
N LEU A 648 23.43 -10.19 6.44
CA LEU A 648 23.17 -9.58 5.13
C LEU A 648 22.13 -8.45 5.18
N GLU A 649 21.36 -8.30 6.26
CA GLU A 649 20.31 -7.28 6.34
C GLU A 649 20.89 -5.85 6.35
N GLY A 650 20.35 -4.98 5.50
CA GLY A 650 20.84 -3.61 5.26
C GLY A 650 21.94 -3.49 4.19
N GLY A 651 22.67 -4.58 3.90
CA GLY A 651 23.60 -4.67 2.77
C GLY A 651 22.90 -4.93 1.44
N SER A 652 23.64 -5.00 0.34
CA SER A 652 23.09 -5.28 -1.00
C SER A 652 23.42 -6.68 -1.54
N LEU A 653 22.79 -7.03 -2.67
CA LEU A 653 23.15 -8.21 -3.45
C LEU A 653 24.60 -8.16 -3.96
N GLY A 654 25.15 -6.95 -4.18
CA GLY A 654 26.56 -6.73 -4.49
C GLY A 654 27.48 -6.98 -3.30
N ASP A 655 27.06 -6.59 -2.10
CA ASP A 655 27.83 -6.82 -0.87
C ASP A 655 27.81 -8.29 -0.43
N TRP A 656 26.72 -9.02 -0.71
CA TRP A 656 26.69 -10.48 -0.57
C TRP A 656 27.67 -11.14 -1.55
N ALA A 657 27.71 -10.70 -2.82
CA ALA A 657 28.70 -11.20 -3.79
C ALA A 657 30.14 -10.98 -3.29
N ASP A 658 30.49 -9.78 -2.85
CA ASP A 658 31.82 -9.47 -2.29
C ASP A 658 32.15 -10.32 -1.06
N ARG A 659 31.20 -10.48 -0.13
CA ARG A 659 31.38 -11.25 1.12
C ARG A 659 31.67 -12.72 0.84
N ASP A 660 30.96 -13.31 -0.11
CA ASP A 660 31.11 -14.71 -0.50
C ASP A 660 32.26 -14.90 -1.54
N GLY A 661 32.97 -13.82 -1.92
CA GLY A 661 34.16 -13.83 -2.78
C GLY A 661 33.87 -13.93 -4.28
N LEU A 662 32.63 -13.60 -4.68
CA LEU A 662 32.10 -13.74 -6.05
C LEU A 662 32.21 -12.41 -6.82
N PRO A 663 32.32 -12.43 -8.16
CA PRO A 663 32.43 -11.21 -8.95
C PRO A 663 31.06 -10.52 -9.08
N ARG A 664 30.97 -9.21 -8.82
CA ARG A 664 29.75 -8.39 -9.03
C ARG A 664 29.35 -8.35 -10.52
N THR A 665 28.60 -9.36 -10.96
CA THR A 665 28.11 -9.57 -12.34
C THR A 665 26.62 -9.88 -12.33
N MET A 666 25.91 -9.66 -13.44
CA MET A 666 24.49 -10.00 -13.53
C MET A 666 24.27 -11.53 -13.49
N GLU A 667 25.25 -12.29 -13.98
CA GLU A 667 25.33 -13.76 -13.89
C GLU A 667 25.33 -14.21 -12.42
N THR A 668 26.30 -13.73 -11.63
CA THR A 668 26.35 -13.98 -10.17
C THR A 668 25.11 -13.44 -9.45
N GLY A 669 24.59 -12.29 -9.84
CA GLY A 669 23.33 -11.77 -9.30
C GLY A 669 22.15 -12.73 -9.51
N ALA A 670 22.04 -13.34 -10.69
CA ALA A 670 21.01 -14.33 -10.98
C ALA A 670 21.21 -15.64 -10.20
N GLU A 671 22.45 -16.09 -10.02
CA GLU A 671 22.78 -17.25 -9.18
C GLU A 671 22.43 -17.00 -7.70
N LEU A 672 22.73 -15.81 -7.17
CA LEU A 672 22.38 -15.42 -5.80
C LEU A 672 20.87 -15.28 -5.57
N VAL A 673 20.09 -14.86 -6.58
CA VAL A 673 18.61 -14.89 -6.54
C VAL A 673 18.09 -16.33 -6.44
N VAL A 674 18.66 -17.28 -7.18
CA VAL A 674 18.32 -18.72 -7.05
C VAL A 674 18.69 -19.24 -5.67
N GLU A 675 19.89 -18.92 -5.17
CA GLU A 675 20.38 -19.38 -3.87
C GLU A 675 19.56 -18.80 -2.70
N ALA A 676 19.13 -17.54 -2.81
CA ALA A 676 18.20 -16.94 -1.85
C ALA A 676 16.90 -17.75 -1.74
N VAL A 677 16.35 -18.24 -2.86
CA VAL A 677 15.17 -19.13 -2.84
C VAL A 677 15.51 -20.52 -2.27
N ARG A 678 16.68 -21.10 -2.60
CA ARG A 678 17.16 -22.37 -2.02
C ARG A 678 17.27 -22.31 -0.49
N ARG A 679 17.64 -21.15 0.09
CA ARG A 679 17.76 -20.94 1.54
C ARG A 679 16.45 -20.53 2.25
N GLY A 680 15.33 -20.47 1.54
CA GLY A 680 14.00 -20.16 2.11
C GLY A 680 13.44 -18.77 1.78
N GLY A 681 14.14 -17.99 0.96
CA GLY A 681 13.73 -16.67 0.48
C GLY A 681 14.46 -15.50 1.16
N VAL A 682 14.29 -14.32 0.57
CA VAL A 682 14.77 -13.02 1.05
C VAL A 682 13.71 -11.96 0.69
N SER A 683 13.53 -10.94 1.54
CA SER A 683 12.85 -9.69 1.15
C SER A 683 13.89 -8.61 0.87
N ALA A 684 13.63 -7.74 -0.10
CA ALA A 684 14.56 -6.69 -0.50
C ALA A 684 13.84 -5.37 -0.84
N ILE A 685 14.63 -4.29 -0.79
CA ILE A 685 14.31 -2.94 -1.26
C ILE A 685 14.97 -2.77 -2.63
N TYR A 686 14.25 -2.17 -3.58
CA TYR A 686 14.70 -2.03 -4.97
C TYR A 686 14.71 -0.55 -5.39
N HIS A 687 15.89 0.01 -5.62
CA HIS A 687 16.10 1.41 -6.02
C HIS A 687 15.87 1.62 -7.53
N ALA A 688 14.61 1.50 -7.94
CA ALA A 688 14.21 1.32 -9.35
C ALA A 688 13.27 2.39 -9.93
N LEU A 689 12.89 3.42 -9.16
CA LEU A 689 11.96 4.48 -9.60
C LEU A 689 12.69 5.82 -9.79
N HIS A 690 12.09 6.75 -10.54
CA HIS A 690 12.58 8.12 -10.68
C HIS A 690 11.79 9.13 -9.85
N GLU A 691 12.48 10.15 -9.33
CA GLU A 691 11.89 11.18 -8.47
C GLU A 691 10.81 12.00 -9.20
N ASP A 692 11.06 12.38 -10.47
CA ASP A 692 10.09 13.09 -11.32
C ASP A 692 8.78 12.29 -11.52
N ASP A 693 8.84 10.95 -11.55
CA ASP A 693 7.63 10.13 -11.66
C ASP A 693 6.86 10.09 -10.32
N VAL A 694 7.56 10.10 -9.19
CA VAL A 694 6.96 10.22 -7.85
C VAL A 694 6.29 11.59 -7.69
N GLU A 695 6.96 12.70 -7.99
CA GLU A 695 6.33 14.04 -7.95
C GLU A 695 5.08 14.11 -8.85
N ARG A 696 5.20 13.66 -10.11
CA ARG A 696 4.12 13.80 -11.10
C ARG A 696 2.88 12.96 -10.75
N ILE A 697 3.07 11.77 -10.19
CA ILE A 697 1.95 10.93 -9.72
C ILE A 697 1.36 11.53 -8.44
N MET A 698 2.19 11.97 -7.48
CA MET A 698 1.74 12.62 -6.24
C MET A 698 0.92 13.88 -6.52
N GLN A 699 1.28 14.68 -7.54
CA GLN A 699 0.56 15.88 -7.96
C GLN A 699 -0.81 15.61 -8.61
N HIS A 700 -1.09 14.40 -9.09
CA HIS A 700 -2.37 14.12 -9.75
C HIS A 700 -3.54 14.27 -8.76
N PRO A 701 -4.64 14.97 -9.11
CA PRO A 701 -5.73 15.25 -8.16
C PRO A 701 -6.40 14.02 -7.56
N MET A 702 -6.28 12.85 -8.20
CA MET A 702 -6.88 11.59 -7.75
C MET A 702 -5.88 10.61 -7.14
N THR A 703 -4.62 11.01 -6.92
CA THR A 703 -3.68 10.23 -6.10
C THR A 703 -3.91 10.53 -4.62
N ALA A 704 -4.16 9.49 -3.83
CA ALA A 704 -4.10 9.50 -2.37
C ALA A 704 -2.68 9.17 -1.86
N ILE A 705 -2.38 9.53 -0.61
CA ILE A 705 -1.13 9.09 0.03
C ILE A 705 -1.41 7.79 0.80
N ALA A 706 -0.59 6.77 0.55
CA ALA A 706 -0.63 5.50 1.27
C ALA A 706 0.79 4.98 1.48
N SER A 707 1.05 4.20 2.53
CA SER A 707 2.43 3.88 2.91
C SER A 707 3.03 2.68 2.18
N ASP A 708 2.21 1.72 1.74
CA ASP A 708 2.69 0.35 1.44
C ASP A 708 3.55 -0.19 2.61
N GLY A 709 3.14 0.20 3.82
CA GLY A 709 3.84 0.03 5.07
C GLY A 709 3.46 -1.28 5.74
N ARG A 710 4.42 -1.95 6.37
CA ARG A 710 4.14 -3.11 7.21
C ARG A 710 4.26 -2.74 8.68
N LEU A 711 3.38 -3.28 9.52
CA LEU A 711 3.47 -3.08 10.97
C LEU A 711 4.79 -3.65 11.51
N VAL A 712 5.58 -2.80 12.16
CA VAL A 712 6.98 -3.07 12.54
C VAL A 712 7.33 -2.42 13.87
N VAL A 713 8.38 -2.93 14.53
CA VAL A 713 9.01 -2.38 15.74
C VAL A 713 10.53 -2.25 15.53
N PRO A 714 11.22 -1.37 16.26
CA PRO A 714 12.68 -1.23 16.14
C PRO A 714 13.43 -2.56 16.32
N GLY A 715 14.25 -2.94 15.33
CA GLY A 715 15.05 -4.16 15.31
C GLY A 715 14.41 -5.38 14.64
N ASP A 716 13.23 -5.28 14.02
CA ASP A 716 12.57 -6.39 13.29
C ASP A 716 12.96 -6.41 11.79
N GLY A 717 14.23 -6.71 11.53
CA GLY A 717 14.85 -6.75 10.19
C GLY A 717 15.46 -5.41 9.77
N HIS A 718 15.61 -5.18 8.46
CA HIS A 718 16.00 -3.89 7.88
C HIS A 718 14.88 -3.35 6.96
N PRO A 719 13.81 -2.76 7.53
CA PRO A 719 12.61 -2.40 6.78
C PRO A 719 12.79 -1.22 5.80
N HIS A 720 11.87 -1.09 4.83
CA HIS A 720 11.83 0.12 3.99
C HIS A 720 11.35 1.33 4.83
N PRO A 721 11.99 2.51 4.73
CA PRO A 721 11.64 3.68 5.54
C PRO A 721 10.18 4.17 5.47
N ARG A 722 9.43 3.80 4.42
CA ARG A 722 7.99 4.11 4.26
C ARG A 722 7.12 3.53 5.39
N TRP A 723 7.61 2.49 6.09
CA TRP A 723 6.94 1.87 7.24
C TRP A 723 6.93 2.78 8.49
N TYR A 724 7.77 3.82 8.52
CA TYR A 724 7.90 4.79 9.61
C TYR A 724 7.70 6.25 9.19
N GLY A 725 7.89 6.60 7.91
CA GLY A 725 8.03 8.00 7.48
C GLY A 725 7.01 8.54 6.46
N THR A 726 6.16 7.73 5.85
CA THR A 726 5.29 8.11 4.70
C THR A 726 4.57 9.46 4.88
N PHE A 727 3.70 9.60 5.88
CA PHE A 727 2.87 10.80 6.01
C PHE A 727 3.70 12.05 6.40
N PRO A 728 4.59 11.98 7.41
CA PRO A 728 5.53 13.05 7.73
C PRO A 728 6.45 13.47 6.57
N ARG A 729 6.87 12.53 5.71
CA ARG A 729 7.67 12.80 4.53
C ARG A 729 6.95 13.70 3.55
N VAL A 730 5.68 13.44 3.26
CA VAL A 730 4.90 14.31 2.36
C VAL A 730 4.76 15.71 2.97
N LEU A 731 4.49 15.82 4.28
CA LEU A 731 4.29 17.11 4.95
C LEU A 731 5.59 17.94 5.10
N GLY A 732 6.72 17.27 5.28
CA GLY A 732 8.04 17.89 5.35
C GLY A 732 8.65 18.09 3.95
N GLU A 733 9.22 17.03 3.38
CA GLU A 733 9.95 17.04 2.11
C GLU A 733 9.11 17.62 0.95
N TYR A 734 7.93 17.05 0.68
CA TYR A 734 7.17 17.37 -0.54
C TYR A 734 6.30 18.63 -0.42
N VAL A 735 5.86 19.02 0.78
CA VAL A 735 5.07 20.24 1.01
C VAL A 735 5.95 21.42 1.45
N ARG A 736 6.78 21.28 2.50
CA ARG A 736 7.54 22.40 3.06
C ARG A 736 8.83 22.67 2.29
N GLU A 737 9.65 21.64 2.03
CA GLU A 737 10.98 21.86 1.43
C GLU A 737 10.91 22.05 -0.10
N ARG A 738 10.10 21.24 -0.79
CA ARG A 738 10.02 21.23 -2.28
C ARG A 738 8.78 21.91 -2.87
N GLY A 739 7.68 22.04 -2.12
CA GLY A 739 6.45 22.68 -2.60
C GLY A 739 5.72 21.95 -3.73
N VAL A 740 5.91 20.63 -3.84
CA VAL A 740 5.27 19.73 -4.82
C VAL A 740 3.76 19.69 -4.63
N LEU A 741 3.30 19.77 -3.37
CA LEU A 741 1.90 19.92 -2.97
C LEU A 741 1.71 21.13 -2.06
N SER A 742 0.50 21.67 -2.03
CA SER A 742 0.09 22.59 -0.96
C SER A 742 -0.32 21.80 0.29
N LEU A 743 -0.12 22.37 1.48
CA LEU A 743 -0.48 21.68 2.73
C LEU A 743 -1.98 21.27 2.81
N PRO A 744 -2.96 22.08 2.34
CA PRO A 744 -4.35 21.64 2.27
C PRO A 744 -4.60 20.44 1.36
N GLU A 745 -3.97 20.40 0.18
CA GLU A 745 -4.14 19.27 -0.76
C GLU A 745 -3.45 18.01 -0.21
N ALA A 746 -2.26 18.13 0.38
CA ALA A 746 -1.60 17.02 1.07
C ALA A 746 -2.48 16.43 2.17
N VAL A 747 -3.04 17.28 3.06
CA VAL A 747 -3.99 16.82 4.09
C VAL A 747 -5.22 16.16 3.45
N ARG A 748 -5.82 16.74 2.41
CA ARG A 748 -6.95 16.13 1.67
C ARG A 748 -6.61 14.74 1.13
N LYS A 749 -5.44 14.56 0.51
CA LYS A 749 -4.95 13.27 -0.04
C LYS A 749 -4.72 12.20 1.02
N MET A 750 -4.53 12.60 2.27
CA MET A 750 -4.36 11.72 3.43
C MET A 750 -5.65 11.49 4.23
N THR A 751 -6.73 12.24 3.96
CA THR A 751 -7.92 12.27 4.84
C THR A 751 -9.23 12.09 4.05
N SER A 752 -9.76 13.13 3.42
CA SER A 752 -11.07 13.05 2.78
C SER A 752 -11.08 12.21 1.50
N LEU A 753 -10.00 12.23 0.70
CA LEU A 753 -9.91 11.41 -0.52
C LEU A 753 -9.97 9.89 -0.22
N PRO A 754 -9.14 9.33 0.70
CA PRO A 754 -9.29 7.93 1.11
C PRO A 754 -10.59 7.65 1.89
N ALA A 755 -11.09 8.58 2.72
CA ALA A 755 -12.40 8.41 3.37
C ALA A 755 -13.55 8.26 2.35
N ASP A 756 -13.57 9.09 1.31
CA ASP A 756 -14.56 9.06 0.23
C ASP A 756 -14.48 7.75 -0.57
N ARG A 757 -13.26 7.22 -0.82
CA ARG A 757 -13.06 5.92 -1.49
C ARG A 757 -13.58 4.75 -0.66
N LEU A 758 -13.42 4.80 0.65
CA LEU A 758 -13.88 3.75 1.57
C LEU A 758 -15.36 3.90 1.96
N GLY A 759 -15.99 5.04 1.69
CA GLY A 759 -17.36 5.34 2.10
C GLY A 759 -17.51 5.78 3.57
N LEU A 760 -16.40 6.18 4.21
CA LEU A 760 -16.34 6.53 5.63
C LEU A 760 -16.87 7.95 5.90
N ALA A 761 -18.19 8.10 5.76
CA ALA A 761 -18.88 9.39 5.78
C ALA A 761 -18.74 10.22 7.08
N ASP A 762 -18.30 9.61 8.19
CA ASP A 762 -18.07 10.29 9.47
C ASP A 762 -16.59 10.39 9.88
N ARG A 763 -15.65 10.12 8.96
CA ARG A 763 -14.19 10.27 9.14
C ARG A 763 -13.56 11.14 8.03
N GLY A 764 -12.27 11.46 8.19
CA GLY A 764 -11.47 12.16 7.17
C GLY A 764 -11.84 13.65 6.96
N ARG A 765 -12.69 14.23 7.81
CA ARG A 765 -13.07 15.65 7.80
C ARG A 765 -13.29 16.16 9.23
N ILE A 766 -12.96 17.43 9.51
CA ILE A 766 -13.28 18.09 10.79
C ILE A 766 -14.61 18.82 10.65
N VAL A 767 -15.68 18.21 11.17
CA VAL A 767 -17.04 18.78 11.21
C VAL A 767 -17.72 18.38 12.52
N GLU A 768 -18.56 19.23 13.11
CA GLU A 768 -19.37 18.84 14.28
C GLU A 768 -20.23 17.60 13.95
N GLY A 769 -20.14 16.56 14.79
CA GLY A 769 -20.74 15.24 14.58
C GLY A 769 -19.84 14.19 13.91
N SER A 770 -18.68 14.56 13.37
CA SER A 770 -17.67 13.59 12.88
C SER A 770 -16.97 12.86 14.02
N MET A 771 -16.35 11.72 13.71
CA MET A 771 -15.48 11.00 14.64
C MET A 771 -14.25 11.84 15.00
N ALA A 772 -13.87 11.85 16.27
CA ALA A 772 -12.66 12.51 16.76
C ALA A 772 -11.39 11.70 16.47
N ASP A 773 -11.17 11.40 15.19
CA ASP A 773 -9.90 10.98 14.62
C ASP A 773 -9.13 12.25 14.20
N LEU A 774 -8.07 12.61 14.92
CA LEU A 774 -7.35 13.87 14.73
C LEU A 774 -5.83 13.66 14.79
N VAL A 775 -5.10 14.49 14.06
CA VAL A 775 -3.65 14.66 14.19
C VAL A 775 -3.32 16.14 14.39
N ILE A 776 -2.43 16.43 15.34
CA ILE A 776 -1.92 17.77 15.63
C ILE A 776 -0.42 17.74 15.40
N PHE A 777 0.07 18.58 14.49
CA PHE A 777 1.46 18.61 14.09
C PHE A 777 2.01 20.02 13.96
N ASP A 778 3.32 20.17 14.14
CA ASP A 778 4.04 21.40 13.83
C ASP A 778 4.44 21.40 12.34
N PRO A 779 3.84 22.26 11.49
CA PRO A 779 4.19 22.33 10.07
C PRO A 779 5.65 22.76 9.83
N ALA A 780 6.29 23.45 10.79
CA ALA A 780 7.67 23.91 10.66
C ALA A 780 8.71 22.81 10.93
N THR A 781 8.36 21.75 11.66
CA THR A 781 9.31 20.67 12.05
C THR A 781 8.93 19.26 11.61
N VAL A 782 7.68 19.02 11.18
CA VAL A 782 7.24 17.69 10.71
C VAL A 782 8.12 17.16 9.57
N ILE A 783 8.69 15.96 9.75
CA ILE A 783 9.56 15.30 8.78
C ILE A 783 9.74 13.81 9.13
N ASP A 784 10.04 12.99 8.13
CA ASP A 784 10.54 11.64 8.34
C ASP A 784 12.00 11.63 8.83
N ARG A 785 12.30 10.69 9.73
CA ARG A 785 13.68 10.41 10.18
C ARG A 785 14.22 9.07 9.66
N SER A 786 13.31 8.17 9.32
CA SER A 786 13.62 6.85 8.75
C SER A 786 14.31 6.97 7.39
N THR A 787 15.45 6.30 7.21
CA THR A 787 16.25 6.30 5.98
C THR A 787 16.48 4.88 5.46
N PHE A 788 17.09 4.73 4.27
CA PHE A 788 17.47 3.41 3.74
C PHE A 788 18.68 2.80 4.47
N GLN A 789 19.44 3.59 5.23
CA GLN A 789 20.63 3.15 5.97
C GLN A 789 20.33 2.92 7.46
N ASP A 790 19.42 3.71 8.04
CA ASP A 790 18.84 3.49 9.36
C ASP A 790 17.31 3.72 9.28
N PRO A 791 16.52 2.64 9.11
CA PRO A 791 15.09 2.75 8.90
C PRO A 791 14.29 2.77 10.21
N HIS A 792 14.88 2.46 11.37
CA HIS A 792 14.14 2.29 12.62
C HIS A 792 13.97 3.60 13.42
N GLN A 793 13.76 4.72 12.72
CA GLN A 793 13.58 6.05 13.32
C GLN A 793 12.14 6.55 13.17
N TYR A 794 11.51 6.91 14.28
CA TYR A 794 10.21 7.57 14.32
C TYR A 794 10.28 9.02 13.82
N PRO A 795 9.18 9.57 13.25
CA PRO A 795 9.17 10.92 12.69
C PRO A 795 9.14 12.02 13.76
N ASP A 796 9.58 13.22 13.38
CA ASP A 796 9.45 14.44 14.20
C ASP A 796 8.17 15.20 13.86
N GLY A 797 7.77 16.12 14.75
CA GLY A 797 6.72 17.13 14.53
C GLY A 797 5.27 16.63 14.55
N ILE A 798 5.01 15.31 14.55
CA ILE A 798 3.71 14.73 14.90
C ILE A 798 3.57 14.76 16.43
N LEU A 799 2.93 15.82 16.96
CA LEU A 799 2.90 16.09 18.40
C LEU A 799 1.76 15.37 19.11
N TRP A 800 0.58 15.27 18.48
CA TRP A 800 -0.55 14.56 19.06
C TRP A 800 -1.31 13.77 18.01
N VAL A 801 -1.84 12.63 18.43
CA VAL A 801 -2.75 11.80 17.63
C VAL A 801 -3.91 11.38 18.53
N VAL A 802 -5.11 11.45 17.99
CA VAL A 802 -6.37 11.11 18.66
C VAL A 802 -7.10 10.11 17.77
N VAL A 803 -7.52 8.99 18.33
CA VAL A 803 -8.28 7.93 17.63
C VAL A 803 -9.59 7.76 18.37
N ASN A 804 -10.72 7.93 17.68
CA ASN A 804 -12.06 7.86 18.29
C ASN A 804 -12.19 8.66 19.60
N GLY A 805 -11.62 9.87 19.66
CA GLY A 805 -11.63 10.75 20.83
C GLY A 805 -10.56 10.48 21.90
N VAL A 806 -9.87 9.35 21.85
CA VAL A 806 -8.82 8.98 22.81
C VAL A 806 -7.44 9.36 22.26
N VAL A 807 -6.67 10.11 23.04
CA VAL A 807 -5.28 10.47 22.71
C VAL A 807 -4.39 9.22 22.70
N THR A 808 -3.74 8.96 21.58
CA THR A 808 -2.81 7.83 21.36
C THR A 808 -1.34 8.26 21.33
N VAL A 809 -1.07 9.53 20.98
CA VAL A 809 0.24 10.18 21.04
C VAL A 809 0.10 11.52 21.75
N GLU A 810 1.02 11.83 22.66
CA GLU A 810 1.09 13.08 23.44
C GLU A 810 2.50 13.65 23.42
N ASN A 811 2.64 14.90 22.96
CA ASN A 811 3.93 15.60 22.77
C ASN A 811 4.99 14.77 22.01
N GLY A 812 4.54 13.96 21.05
CA GLY A 812 5.37 13.03 20.26
C GLY A 812 5.51 11.62 20.85
N GLU A 813 5.10 11.39 22.11
CA GLU A 813 5.23 10.08 22.77
C GLU A 813 3.98 9.21 22.68
N TYR A 814 4.19 7.93 22.40
CA TYR A 814 3.13 6.93 22.23
C TYR A 814 2.63 6.38 23.56
N LEU A 815 1.31 6.29 23.72
CA LEU A 815 0.65 5.96 25.00
C LEU A 815 0.14 4.50 25.12
N ASP A 816 0.43 3.65 24.13
CA ASP A 816 0.02 2.23 24.02
C ASP A 816 -1.45 1.90 24.34
N VAL A 817 -2.36 2.84 24.05
CA VAL A 817 -3.80 2.62 24.20
C VAL A 817 -4.40 1.78 23.05
N ARG A 818 -5.56 1.16 23.28
CA ARG A 818 -6.35 0.42 22.28
C ARG A 818 -7.61 1.21 21.93
N ALA A 819 -7.40 2.33 21.23
CA ALA A 819 -8.43 3.33 20.93
C ALA A 819 -9.19 3.06 19.62
N GLY A 820 -8.61 2.28 18.70
CA GLY A 820 -9.15 1.98 17.38
C GLY A 820 -10.31 0.98 17.39
N ARG A 821 -11.00 0.90 16.24
CA ARG A 821 -12.07 -0.06 15.98
C ARG A 821 -11.76 -0.91 14.75
N VAL A 822 -12.17 -2.17 14.79
CA VAL A 822 -12.26 -2.99 13.57
C VAL A 822 -13.47 -2.49 12.78
N LEU A 823 -13.22 -1.92 11.61
CA LEU A 823 -14.23 -1.40 10.71
C LEU A 823 -14.71 -2.51 9.78
N ARG A 824 -16.02 -2.60 9.60
CA ARG A 824 -16.72 -3.51 8.67
C ARG A 824 -17.62 -2.66 7.78
N ARG A 825 -17.72 -3.02 6.49
CA ARG A 825 -18.40 -2.23 5.45
C ARG A 825 -19.91 -2.11 5.64
#